data_AF-A0A9E5ZCZ2-F1
#
_entry.id   AF-A0A9E5ZCZ2-F1
#
_cell.length_a   1.000
_cell.length_b   1.000
_cell.length_c   1.000
_cell.angle_alpha   90.00
_cell.angle_beta   90.00
_cell.angle_gamma   90.00
#
_symmetry.space_group_name_H-M   'P 1'
#
loop_
_entity.id
_entity.type
_entity.pdbx_description
1 polymer ?
#
loop_
_entity_poly.entity_id
_entity_poly.type
_entity_poly.pdbx_seq_one_letter_code
_entity_poly.pdbx_strand_id
1 'polypeptide(L)'
;MPENDIGLIQNKEKSESMDYDFLRKEAISKTQKISGEKWTDYNPHDPGITILEQFSYALTDIAFRTQLNIETLLFHQGDKEKIINGHALVPPEQIYSTGPITINDYRILILDNFSSVLSNCWVEVIDDHVEGIKGLYRIELQVKSNVPSKEFGRIKEAVKKIFHSNRNLGEDLDQIKILVPEKISIGAKIDIDQRVSSEDLLSEILFVIEGYFNPLIDFNTLEQLSSDEIPLDEIYDIASSKNGFIKADSLTSKAKEFYKSRLEDRILKIKGVRDVEQLNVAIGGISISGDVLSVPNGKFLTLGILGQMDRVNPFDNIDITLLKGGTRYSFNKDLVIYSFELLTAKSEPNYKIINEPKPILSKLATKQLNTYLPLQKTFPELYAVGSYLPPKEETPLRKAQAAQLQGFLAFFDQIIVNHLAQLANITGLLSIDELDHEFIQTYYTQMLDSNLNDSKHLYVKKLPAESKLMSEMSRLEARSNSISPKEEFRLKQLRLDLEDKYQEIDRLVNSDFKRLTEDAQVQLSSKSRYKNLLIYDLITRFRKSVNHKVKNTEEINSDESKTLSDKQQALKQEIKELMILELKESDQYIPMADRDLNKLMYEGDNAFDRKNRIINHLLTRFGEAYNDNYKELLDKALLIGDSKNKFEHQYLKHKANFLKEIIKFNRYQSLGVDIYSKETNRSSTPLKRKISYLTGLRLDETPRILKASLKDELIGKRLTSANIREEVNPHNLKKSISLDSGSKNKVTFLVNSSEYFRYLFQYGINEKNYEIKYEGKKYVIYFNPPTGEVATKLLMLDSQQEAKHKLEDILRFFSEKNLANESFHIVEHILLRPVDQTRCTYTLLDENCEKELLRSSEVLDEMAQAAAAKDAILLAGYQNNYLVVTAKSGLHKVLLKNAVGRILANSLDEFSNEAAAKKFILQAIDSFIMIKNEQDFASYFRLDNKKEFLFEILDDQDDVLLRAVEVHSLSDKAINTLKLMIMGRISDNYEITEEGKDLFVIYLNNDSNKRIARSAQKFSSMSNAQDRLDQMINHFETVKDNDANNLKVRFNRVGNRTANSFNHKISIVFPNWTEKFNRKSHLNLFNKIIFDSFPAHLSINLVGLDYYKMEQFETWFFAYLEQLQMDPFESRVDRMELSNKILDILMKNIGE
;
A
#
# COMPACT_ATOMS: atom_id res chain seq x y z
N MET A 1 -26.95 27.13 31.49
CA MET A 1 -27.49 26.22 30.46
C MET A 1 -28.79 26.82 29.94
N PRO A 2 -28.99 27.00 28.62
CA PRO A 2 -30.31 27.04 28.02
C PRO A 2 -30.83 25.63 27.73
N GLU A 3 -32.15 25.45 27.79
CA GLU A 3 -32.92 24.19 27.86
C GLU A 3 -32.98 23.34 26.57
N ASN A 4 -32.23 23.64 25.51
CA ASN A 4 -32.44 23.00 24.20
C ASN A 4 -31.62 21.74 23.89
N ASP A 5 -30.81 21.22 24.82
CA ASP A 5 -30.00 20.00 24.60
C ASP A 5 -30.60 18.72 25.22
N ILE A 6 -31.85 18.74 25.67
CA ILE A 6 -32.59 17.52 26.06
C ILE A 6 -33.45 17.09 24.87
N GLY A 7 -32.77 16.65 23.80
CA GLY A 7 -33.40 15.83 22.78
C GLY A 7 -33.94 14.56 23.44
N LEU A 8 -35.27 14.43 23.45
CA LEU A 8 -36.03 13.29 23.95
C LEU A 8 -35.40 11.97 23.49
N ILE A 9 -34.78 11.25 24.43
CA ILE A 9 -34.54 9.82 24.30
C ILE A 9 -35.94 9.21 24.15
N GLN A 10 -36.29 8.76 22.94
CA GLN A 10 -37.45 7.91 22.73
C GLN A 10 -37.42 6.80 23.79
N ASN A 11 -38.53 6.64 24.53
CA ASN A 11 -38.76 5.54 25.46
C ASN A 11 -38.35 4.20 24.84
N LYS A 12 -37.10 3.77 25.05
CA LYS A 12 -36.76 2.36 24.92
C LYS A 12 -37.49 1.69 26.07
N GLU A 13 -38.48 0.86 25.75
CA GLU A 13 -39.10 -0.02 26.74
C GLU A 13 -38.01 -0.68 27.58
N LYS A 14 -38.16 -0.60 28.90
CA LYS A 14 -37.20 -1.17 29.83
C LYS A 14 -37.12 -2.67 29.52
N SER A 15 -35.96 -3.12 29.06
CA SER A 15 -35.72 -4.55 28.78
C SER A 15 -36.13 -5.41 29.97
N GLU A 16 -36.76 -6.55 29.72
CA GLU A 16 -37.16 -7.53 30.75
C GLU A 16 -35.99 -7.92 31.66
N SER A 17 -34.76 -7.94 31.13
CA SER A 17 -33.54 -8.21 31.89
C SER A 17 -33.15 -7.13 32.91
N MET A 18 -33.73 -5.93 32.84
CA MET A 18 -33.57 -4.87 33.85
C MET A 18 -34.77 -4.81 34.82
N ASP A 19 -35.76 -5.71 34.65
CA ASP A 19 -36.91 -5.83 35.53
C ASP A 19 -36.66 -6.93 36.57
N TYR A 20 -36.51 -6.50 37.82
CA TYR A 20 -36.31 -7.37 38.97
C TYR A 20 -37.45 -8.39 39.14
N ASP A 21 -38.70 -7.96 39.02
CA ASP A 21 -39.86 -8.82 39.26
C ASP A 21 -39.99 -9.88 38.18
N PHE A 22 -39.66 -9.52 36.94
CA PHE A 22 -39.57 -10.45 35.83
C PHE A 22 -38.49 -11.52 36.10
N LEU A 23 -37.25 -11.10 36.37
CA LEU A 23 -36.13 -12.01 36.62
C LEU A 23 -36.41 -12.95 37.80
N ARG A 24 -36.99 -12.42 38.88
CA ARG A 24 -37.39 -13.19 40.06
C ARG A 24 -38.42 -14.25 39.72
N LYS A 25 -39.49 -13.89 39.00
CA LYS A 25 -40.54 -14.83 38.56
C LYS A 25 -39.97 -15.91 37.63
N GLU A 26 -39.10 -15.52 36.71
CA GLU A 26 -38.44 -16.44 35.79
C GLU A 26 -37.54 -17.43 36.54
N ALA A 27 -36.73 -16.94 37.49
CA ALA A 27 -35.86 -17.77 38.32
C ALA A 27 -36.65 -18.79 39.15
N ILE A 28 -37.74 -18.37 39.80
CA ILE A 28 -38.62 -19.27 40.55
C ILE A 28 -39.25 -20.31 39.62
N SER A 29 -39.79 -19.89 38.47
CA SER A 29 -40.41 -20.79 37.48
C SER A 29 -39.43 -21.85 36.96
N LYS A 30 -38.19 -21.46 36.64
CA LYS A 30 -37.14 -22.40 36.22
C LYS A 30 -36.78 -23.37 37.34
N THR A 31 -36.67 -22.87 38.57
CA THR A 31 -36.33 -23.70 39.73
C THR A 31 -37.44 -24.71 40.05
N GLN A 32 -38.71 -24.30 39.97
CA GLN A 32 -39.88 -25.20 40.09
C GLN A 32 -39.85 -26.33 39.06
N LYS A 33 -39.51 -26.01 37.81
CA LYS A 33 -39.41 -27.04 36.75
C LYS A 33 -38.25 -28.02 36.99
N ILE A 34 -37.13 -27.56 37.53
CA ILE A 34 -35.92 -28.37 37.70
C ILE A 34 -35.94 -29.17 39.00
N SER A 35 -36.40 -28.58 40.10
CA SER A 35 -36.30 -29.17 41.43
C SER A 35 -37.60 -29.21 42.22
N GLY A 36 -38.76 -28.96 41.59
CA GLY A 36 -40.06 -28.90 42.27
C GLY A 36 -40.49 -30.19 42.97
N GLU A 37 -39.90 -31.33 42.62
CA GLU A 37 -40.10 -32.60 43.34
C GLU A 37 -39.32 -32.69 44.65
N LYS A 38 -38.24 -31.90 44.81
CA LYS A 38 -37.35 -31.93 45.98
C LYS A 38 -37.42 -30.65 46.83
N TRP A 39 -37.42 -29.49 46.19
CA TRP A 39 -37.61 -28.19 46.82
C TRP A 39 -39.04 -27.76 46.50
N THR A 40 -39.96 -27.89 47.46
CA THR A 40 -41.40 -27.67 47.25
C THR A 40 -41.89 -26.34 47.82
N ASP A 41 -41.09 -25.69 48.68
CA ASP A 41 -41.42 -24.43 49.34
C ASP A 41 -40.77 -23.25 48.62
N TYR A 42 -41.60 -22.40 48.00
CA TYR A 42 -41.16 -21.22 47.25
C TYR A 42 -41.63 -19.91 47.90
N ASN A 43 -41.86 -19.93 49.21
CA ASN A 43 -42.32 -18.76 49.96
C ASN A 43 -41.14 -17.84 50.36
N PRO A 44 -41.41 -16.56 50.68
CA PRO A 44 -40.36 -15.59 51.01
C PRO A 44 -39.48 -15.91 52.23
N HIS A 45 -39.94 -16.81 53.11
CA HIS A 45 -39.20 -17.22 54.30
C HIS A 45 -38.12 -18.28 54.01
N ASP A 46 -38.19 -18.93 52.85
CA ASP A 46 -37.20 -19.92 52.43
C ASP A 46 -35.87 -19.21 52.06
N PRO A 47 -34.73 -19.62 52.64
CA PRO A 47 -33.43 -19.02 52.36
C PRO A 47 -32.99 -19.12 50.89
N GLY A 48 -33.38 -20.18 50.20
CA GLY A 48 -33.13 -20.34 48.77
C GLY A 48 -33.86 -19.30 47.92
N ILE A 49 -35.08 -18.92 48.30
CA ILE A 49 -35.81 -17.81 47.66
C ILE A 49 -35.11 -16.47 47.91
N THR A 50 -34.69 -16.22 49.16
CA THR A 50 -33.91 -15.02 49.48
C THR A 50 -32.63 -14.95 48.62
N ILE A 51 -31.92 -16.06 48.44
CA ILE A 51 -30.74 -16.14 47.56
C ILE A 51 -31.11 -15.81 46.10
N LEU A 52 -32.17 -16.40 45.55
CA LEU A 52 -32.65 -16.12 44.18
C LEU A 52 -33.04 -14.65 43.98
N GLU A 53 -33.63 -14.02 44.99
CA GLU A 53 -33.95 -12.59 44.98
C GLU A 53 -32.69 -11.72 44.90
N GLN A 54 -31.65 -12.03 45.69
CA GLN A 54 -30.38 -11.30 45.61
C GLN A 54 -29.70 -11.48 44.24
N PHE A 55 -29.74 -12.69 43.67
CA PHE A 55 -29.27 -12.91 42.31
C PHE A 55 -30.05 -12.13 41.27
N SER A 56 -31.38 -12.11 41.38
CA SER A 56 -32.25 -11.36 40.47
C SER A 56 -31.92 -9.87 40.53
N TYR A 57 -31.67 -9.32 41.72
CA TYR A 57 -31.25 -7.93 41.89
C TYR A 57 -29.88 -7.65 41.25
N ALA A 58 -28.86 -8.46 41.52
CA ALA A 58 -27.52 -8.28 40.95
C ALA A 58 -27.52 -8.35 39.41
N LEU A 59 -28.33 -9.23 38.83
CA LEU A 59 -28.50 -9.32 37.38
C LEU A 59 -29.05 -8.03 36.76
N THR A 60 -29.87 -7.25 37.48
CA THR A 60 -30.38 -5.97 36.95
C THR A 60 -29.26 -4.94 36.72
N ASP A 61 -28.24 -4.87 37.59
CA ASP A 61 -27.08 -4.00 37.41
C ASP A 61 -26.23 -4.44 36.22
N ILE A 62 -26.00 -5.75 36.08
CA ILE A 62 -25.26 -6.31 34.95
C ILE A 62 -25.98 -6.03 33.63
N ALA A 63 -27.30 -6.20 33.60
CA ALA A 63 -28.13 -5.93 32.44
C ALA A 63 -28.07 -4.45 32.05
N PHE A 64 -28.17 -3.54 33.03
CA PHE A 64 -28.03 -2.11 32.83
C PHE A 64 -26.69 -1.74 32.17
N ARG A 65 -25.58 -2.25 32.71
CA ARG A 65 -24.24 -1.94 32.18
C ARG A 65 -23.98 -2.52 30.80
N THR A 66 -24.49 -3.72 30.55
CA THR A 66 -24.36 -4.38 29.25
C THR A 66 -25.14 -3.64 28.15
N GLN A 67 -26.14 -2.83 28.52
CA GLN A 67 -26.95 -2.02 27.61
C GLN A 67 -26.51 -0.56 27.50
N LEU A 68 -25.37 -0.19 28.09
CA LEU A 68 -24.75 1.11 27.82
C LEU A 68 -24.52 1.29 26.32
N ASN A 69 -24.61 2.52 25.84
CA ASN A 69 -24.38 2.80 24.43
C ASN A 69 -22.95 2.42 24.03
N ILE A 70 -22.80 1.92 22.81
CA ILE A 70 -21.54 1.35 22.33
C ILE A 70 -20.41 2.38 22.35
N GLU A 71 -20.73 3.67 22.17
CA GLU A 71 -19.75 4.75 22.26
C GLU A 71 -19.17 4.87 23.68
N THR A 72 -19.98 4.69 24.73
CA THR A 72 -19.45 4.68 26.11
C THR A 72 -18.58 3.45 26.33
N LEU A 73 -19.01 2.28 25.87
CA LEU A 73 -18.26 1.02 26.04
C LEU A 73 -16.95 0.99 25.25
N LEU A 74 -16.85 1.68 24.13
CA LEU A 74 -15.60 1.78 23.36
C LEU A 74 -14.70 2.88 23.93
N PHE A 75 -15.23 4.07 24.21
CA PHE A 75 -14.45 5.28 24.48
C PHE A 75 -14.23 5.63 25.97
N HIS A 76 -14.61 4.77 26.92
CA HIS A 76 -14.42 5.03 28.35
C HIS A 76 -12.95 5.17 28.81
N GLN A 77 -11.98 4.76 27.97
CA GLN A 77 -10.55 4.90 28.25
C GLN A 77 -9.96 6.25 27.82
N GLY A 78 -10.73 7.09 27.10
CA GLY A 78 -10.37 8.47 26.76
C GLY A 78 -9.53 8.67 25.48
N ASP A 79 -8.88 7.62 24.95
CA ASP A 79 -8.03 7.70 23.75
C ASP A 79 -8.82 7.35 22.47
N LYS A 80 -9.66 8.28 22.01
CA LYS A 80 -10.60 8.06 20.90
C LYS A 80 -9.89 7.72 19.58
N GLU A 81 -8.80 8.42 19.24
CA GLU A 81 -8.10 8.19 17.97
C GLU A 81 -7.46 6.81 17.92
N LYS A 82 -6.79 6.40 19.01
CA LYS A 82 -6.24 5.05 19.11
C LYS A 82 -7.32 3.98 18.98
N ILE A 83 -8.48 4.21 19.61
CA ILE A 83 -9.61 3.27 19.52
C ILE A 83 -10.14 3.19 18.09
N ILE A 84 -10.41 4.33 17.44
CA ILE A 84 -10.92 4.35 16.05
C ILE A 84 -9.99 3.58 15.12
N ASN A 85 -8.68 3.90 15.18
CA ASN A 85 -7.66 3.25 14.36
C ASN A 85 -7.54 1.75 14.68
N GLY A 86 -7.51 1.41 15.97
CA GLY A 86 -7.38 0.04 16.44
C GLY A 86 -8.62 -0.83 16.20
N HIS A 87 -9.78 -0.28 15.81
CA HIS A 87 -11.02 -1.05 15.61
C HIS A 87 -11.50 -1.07 14.16
N ALA A 88 -10.68 -0.59 13.23
CA ALA A 88 -11.07 -0.38 11.83
C ALA A 88 -12.41 0.38 11.72
N LEU A 89 -12.62 1.39 12.57
CA LEU A 89 -13.75 2.31 12.46
C LEU A 89 -13.34 3.41 11.48
N VAL A 90 -13.90 3.36 10.28
CA VAL A 90 -13.51 4.23 9.17
C VAL A 90 -14.59 5.29 8.97
N PRO A 91 -14.24 6.58 8.87
CA PRO A 91 -15.22 7.62 8.64
C PRO A 91 -15.68 7.64 7.16
N PRO A 92 -16.87 8.22 6.87
CA PRO A 92 -17.46 8.25 5.52
C PRO A 92 -16.50 8.73 4.42
N GLU A 93 -15.75 9.80 4.69
CA GLU A 93 -14.80 10.41 3.75
C GLU A 93 -13.59 9.53 3.39
N GLN A 94 -13.36 8.45 4.15
CA GLN A 94 -12.30 7.48 3.85
C GLN A 94 -12.86 6.22 3.21
N ILE A 95 -14.05 5.77 3.63
CA ILE A 95 -14.62 4.49 3.18
C ILE A 95 -15.33 4.60 1.81
N TYR A 96 -16.00 5.72 1.54
CA TYR A 96 -16.75 5.92 0.29
C TYR A 96 -15.92 6.61 -0.79
N SER A 97 -14.90 7.37 -0.41
CA SER A 97 -14.05 8.04 -1.39
C SER A 97 -13.27 7.09 -2.25
N THR A 98 -13.45 7.24 -3.55
CA THR A 98 -12.83 6.42 -4.59
C THR A 98 -11.47 6.98 -5.00
N GLY A 99 -10.66 6.15 -5.66
CA GLY A 99 -9.49 6.60 -6.41
C GLY A 99 -9.95 7.09 -7.78
N PRO A 100 -9.15 7.90 -8.50
CA PRO A 100 -9.56 8.39 -9.81
C PRO A 100 -9.48 7.28 -10.87
N ILE A 101 -10.64 6.87 -11.39
CA ILE A 101 -10.76 5.79 -12.38
C ILE A 101 -11.27 6.34 -13.70
N THR A 102 -12.21 7.27 -13.66
CA THR A 102 -12.83 7.86 -14.85
C THR A 102 -12.13 9.16 -15.27
N ILE A 103 -12.44 9.60 -16.50
CA ILE A 103 -12.04 10.92 -17.02
C ILE A 103 -12.48 12.04 -16.07
N ASN A 104 -13.72 11.98 -15.58
CA ASN A 104 -14.24 13.01 -14.68
C ASN A 104 -13.57 12.95 -13.31
N ASP A 105 -13.18 11.78 -12.81
CA ASP A 105 -12.42 11.69 -11.56
C ASP A 105 -11.05 12.38 -11.67
N TYR A 106 -10.34 12.19 -12.79
CA TYR A 106 -9.10 12.91 -13.05
C TYR A 106 -9.35 14.42 -13.12
N ARG A 107 -10.44 14.86 -13.73
CA ARG A 107 -10.83 16.28 -13.76
C ARG A 107 -11.11 16.82 -12.36
N ILE A 108 -11.91 16.13 -11.56
CA ILE A 108 -12.21 16.50 -10.16
C ILE A 108 -10.91 16.59 -9.36
N LEU A 109 -10.05 15.57 -9.44
CA LEU A 109 -8.75 15.56 -8.77
C LEU A 109 -7.90 16.78 -9.14
N ILE A 110 -7.77 17.09 -10.44
CA ILE A 110 -6.97 18.21 -10.92
C ILE A 110 -7.60 19.54 -10.50
N LEU A 111 -8.90 19.74 -10.72
CA LEU A 111 -9.61 20.98 -10.38
C LEU A 111 -9.57 21.26 -8.88
N ASP A 112 -9.80 20.25 -8.05
CA ASP A 112 -9.75 20.39 -6.61
C ASP A 112 -8.34 20.71 -6.11
N ASN A 113 -7.29 20.09 -6.65
CA ASN A 113 -5.91 20.37 -6.21
C ASN A 113 -5.33 21.68 -6.78
N PHE A 114 -5.90 22.22 -7.86
CA PHE A 114 -5.41 23.41 -8.55
C PHE A 114 -6.47 24.53 -8.68
N SER A 115 -7.47 24.54 -7.79
CA SER A 115 -8.60 25.49 -7.80
C SER A 115 -8.18 26.97 -7.74
N SER A 116 -7.00 27.25 -7.18
CA SER A 116 -6.43 28.60 -7.10
C SER A 116 -5.87 29.11 -8.44
N VAL A 117 -5.52 28.23 -9.38
CA VAL A 117 -4.84 28.59 -10.64
C VAL A 117 -5.58 28.14 -11.89
N LEU A 118 -6.44 27.13 -11.82
CA LEU A 118 -7.25 26.65 -12.94
C LEU A 118 -8.69 27.14 -12.84
N SER A 119 -9.26 27.51 -13.98
CA SER A 119 -10.70 27.72 -14.13
C SER A 119 -11.39 26.42 -14.53
N ASN A 120 -10.75 25.64 -15.42
CA ASN A 120 -11.28 24.36 -15.91
C ASN A 120 -10.12 23.46 -16.40
N CYS A 121 -10.41 22.18 -16.59
CA CYS A 121 -9.54 21.25 -17.29
C CYS A 121 -10.35 20.17 -18.01
N TRP A 122 -9.77 19.62 -19.07
CA TRP A 122 -10.32 18.49 -19.79
C TRP A 122 -9.27 17.40 -19.91
N VAL A 123 -9.74 16.16 -19.79
CA VAL A 123 -8.93 14.96 -19.94
C VAL A 123 -9.53 14.19 -21.11
N GLU A 124 -8.72 13.94 -22.13
CA GLU A 124 -9.13 13.29 -23.37
C GLU A 124 -8.31 12.02 -23.58
N VAL A 125 -8.98 10.94 -24.01
CA VAL A 125 -8.32 9.70 -24.42
C VAL A 125 -7.73 9.89 -25.81
N ILE A 126 -6.50 9.41 -26.01
CA ILE A 126 -5.82 9.41 -27.32
C ILE A 126 -5.92 8.01 -27.92
N ASP A 127 -6.89 7.84 -28.82
CA ASP A 127 -7.10 6.58 -29.57
C ASP A 127 -6.36 6.55 -30.91
N ASP A 128 -5.99 7.72 -31.45
CA ASP A 128 -5.39 7.93 -32.77
C ASP A 128 -3.89 8.23 -32.70
N HIS A 129 -3.20 7.74 -31.66
CA HIS A 129 -1.76 7.93 -31.52
C HIS A 129 -1.02 7.45 -32.77
N VAL A 130 -0.01 8.20 -33.21
CA VAL A 130 0.67 7.96 -34.51
C VAL A 130 1.32 6.57 -34.61
N GLU A 131 1.80 6.04 -33.50
CA GLU A 131 2.38 4.69 -33.42
C GLU A 131 1.34 3.60 -33.10
N GLY A 132 0.06 3.96 -32.91
CA GLY A 132 -1.03 3.07 -32.51
C GLY A 132 -1.05 2.73 -31.02
N ILE A 133 -0.38 3.53 -30.18
CA ILE A 133 -0.30 3.33 -28.73
C ILE A 133 -1.62 3.74 -28.08
N LYS A 134 -2.15 2.89 -27.21
CA LYS A 134 -3.42 3.09 -26.48
C LYS A 134 -3.17 3.26 -24.98
N GLY A 135 -4.18 3.74 -24.26
CA GLY A 135 -4.08 4.03 -22.83
C GLY A 135 -3.38 5.36 -22.52
N LEU A 136 -3.35 6.28 -23.49
CA LEU A 136 -2.75 7.60 -23.32
C LEU A 136 -3.81 8.67 -23.12
N TYR A 137 -3.54 9.62 -22.23
CA TYR A 137 -4.39 10.78 -21.99
C TYR A 137 -3.70 12.08 -22.39
N ARG A 138 -4.51 13.00 -22.91
CA ARG A 138 -4.16 14.42 -23.07
C ARG A 138 -4.92 15.24 -22.06
N ILE A 139 -4.21 16.11 -21.36
CA ILE A 139 -4.79 17.04 -20.40
C ILE A 139 -4.72 18.45 -20.97
N GLU A 140 -5.88 19.09 -21.15
CA GLU A 140 -5.99 20.49 -21.54
C GLU A 140 -6.36 21.34 -20.32
N LEU A 141 -5.56 22.37 -20.04
CA LEU A 141 -5.68 23.23 -18.87
C LEU A 141 -6.14 24.61 -19.28
N GLN A 142 -7.24 25.08 -18.69
CA GLN A 142 -7.66 26.48 -18.74
C GLN A 142 -7.18 27.18 -17.46
N VAL A 143 -6.14 28.00 -17.62
CA VAL A 143 -5.51 28.73 -16.51
C VAL A 143 -6.22 30.07 -16.30
N LYS A 144 -6.40 30.48 -15.05
CA LYS A 144 -6.99 31.77 -14.69
C LYS A 144 -6.18 32.95 -15.24
N SER A 145 -6.85 34.03 -15.60
CA SER A 145 -6.25 35.19 -16.27
C SER A 145 -5.19 35.93 -15.43
N ASN A 146 -5.32 35.87 -14.10
CA ASN A 146 -4.39 36.49 -13.15
C ASN A 146 -3.05 35.73 -12.99
N VAL A 147 -2.93 34.52 -13.55
CA VAL A 147 -1.72 33.69 -13.43
C VAL A 147 -0.70 34.10 -14.51
N PRO A 148 0.53 34.49 -14.14
CA PRO A 148 1.56 34.86 -15.10
C PRO A 148 2.04 33.70 -15.98
N SER A 149 2.26 33.93 -17.27
CA SER A 149 2.74 32.90 -18.23
C SER A 149 4.06 32.21 -17.83
N LYS A 150 4.91 32.89 -17.05
CA LYS A 150 6.15 32.31 -16.49
C LYS A 150 5.90 31.13 -15.54
N GLU A 151 4.69 31.00 -14.99
CA GLU A 151 4.31 29.92 -14.07
C GLU A 151 3.77 28.68 -14.78
N PHE A 152 3.41 28.82 -16.06
CA PHE A 152 2.77 27.75 -16.85
C PHE A 152 3.60 26.46 -16.88
N GLY A 153 4.93 26.55 -16.96
CA GLY A 153 5.81 25.39 -16.88
C GLY A 153 5.69 24.64 -15.55
N ARG A 154 5.68 25.37 -14.43
CA ARG A 154 5.51 24.79 -13.09
C ARG A 154 4.14 24.15 -12.90
N ILE A 155 3.08 24.77 -13.44
CA ILE A 155 1.72 24.22 -13.39
C ILE A 155 1.66 22.90 -14.15
N LYS A 156 2.19 22.84 -15.37
CA LYS A 156 2.26 21.58 -16.15
C LYS A 156 3.00 20.48 -15.38
N GLU A 157 4.16 20.80 -14.80
CA GLU A 157 4.93 19.84 -14.00
C GLU A 157 4.17 19.37 -12.75
N ALA A 158 3.47 20.28 -12.06
CA ALA A 158 2.69 19.93 -10.88
C ALA A 158 1.48 19.05 -11.23
N VAL A 159 0.74 19.37 -12.29
CA VAL A 159 -0.37 18.54 -12.81
C VAL A 159 0.17 17.17 -13.25
N LYS A 160 1.32 17.12 -13.94
CA LYS A 160 1.96 15.86 -14.33
C LYS A 160 2.24 14.98 -13.11
N LYS A 161 2.77 15.55 -12.03
CA LYS A 161 3.05 14.83 -10.78
C LYS A 161 1.77 14.33 -10.11
N ILE A 162 0.73 15.15 -10.04
CA ILE A 162 -0.57 14.72 -9.47
C ILE A 162 -1.22 13.61 -10.29
N PHE A 163 -1.15 13.68 -11.62
CA PHE A 163 -1.62 12.59 -12.47
C PHE A 163 -0.85 11.30 -12.17
N HIS A 164 0.49 11.31 -12.19
CA HIS A 164 1.28 10.08 -11.99
C HIS A 164 1.18 9.49 -10.59
N SER A 165 0.95 10.30 -9.56
CA SER A 165 0.70 9.79 -8.21
C SER A 165 -0.68 9.16 -8.04
N ASN A 166 -1.55 9.27 -9.04
CA ASN A 166 -2.91 8.73 -9.02
C ASN A 166 -3.28 7.92 -10.29
N ARG A 167 -2.38 7.77 -11.26
CA ARG A 167 -2.68 7.15 -12.55
C ARG A 167 -3.01 5.67 -12.39
N ASN A 168 -3.92 5.15 -13.20
CA ASN A 168 -4.18 3.71 -13.18
C ASN A 168 -3.12 2.89 -13.93
N LEU A 169 -3.13 1.59 -13.66
CA LEU A 169 -2.33 0.58 -14.33
C LEU A 169 -2.66 0.56 -15.83
N GLY A 170 -1.62 0.62 -16.67
CA GLY A 170 -1.81 0.61 -18.12
C GLY A 170 -2.23 1.95 -18.72
N GLU A 171 -2.24 3.02 -17.92
CA GLU A 171 -2.54 4.39 -18.34
C GLU A 171 -1.29 5.28 -18.25
N ASP A 172 -1.12 6.21 -19.18
CA ASP A 172 -0.09 7.25 -19.09
C ASP A 172 -0.48 8.52 -19.85
N LEU A 173 0.36 9.57 -19.82
CA LEU A 173 0.16 10.81 -20.55
C LEU A 173 0.81 10.79 -21.94
N ASP A 174 0.06 11.31 -22.92
CA ASP A 174 0.59 11.81 -24.20
C ASP A 174 1.15 13.23 -24.00
N GLN A 175 0.28 14.15 -23.56
CA GLN A 175 0.64 15.57 -23.45
C GLN A 175 -0.21 16.34 -22.43
N ILE A 176 0.39 17.38 -21.83
CA ILE A 176 -0.33 18.43 -21.10
C ILE A 176 -0.25 19.75 -21.89
N LYS A 177 -1.40 20.28 -22.31
CA LYS A 177 -1.54 21.56 -23.02
C LYS A 177 -2.17 22.60 -22.12
N ILE A 178 -1.65 23.82 -22.16
CA ILE A 178 -2.35 24.98 -21.61
C ILE A 178 -3.04 25.65 -22.79
N LEU A 179 -4.33 25.90 -22.66
CA LEU A 179 -5.12 26.53 -23.71
C LEU A 179 -4.76 28.00 -23.85
N VAL A 180 -4.71 28.45 -25.10
CA VAL A 180 -4.44 29.85 -25.43
C VAL A 180 -5.77 30.61 -25.53
N PRO A 181 -5.92 31.79 -24.90
CA PRO A 181 -7.12 32.59 -25.05
C PRO A 181 -7.24 33.13 -26.48
N GLU A 182 -8.40 32.92 -27.10
CA GLU A 182 -8.81 33.55 -28.35
C GLU A 182 -9.84 34.63 -28.04
N LYS A 183 -9.44 35.90 -28.20
CA LYS A 183 -10.31 37.03 -27.88
C LYS A 183 -11.45 37.11 -28.90
N ILE A 184 -12.67 37.26 -28.38
CA ILE A 184 -13.86 37.56 -29.18
C ILE A 184 -14.16 39.05 -29.13
N SER A 185 -14.65 39.59 -30.24
CA SER A 185 -15.23 40.93 -30.28
C SER A 185 -16.75 40.83 -30.33
N ILE A 186 -17.44 41.59 -29.48
CA ILE A 186 -18.90 41.59 -29.39
C ILE A 186 -19.41 43.00 -29.65
N GLY A 187 -20.29 43.13 -30.65
CA GLY A 187 -21.10 44.31 -30.87
C GLY A 187 -22.55 44.00 -30.55
N ALA A 188 -23.21 44.77 -29.68
CA ALA A 188 -24.60 44.54 -29.36
C ALA A 188 -25.39 45.83 -29.10
N LYS A 189 -26.67 45.83 -29.45
CA LYS A 189 -27.63 46.90 -29.12
C LYS A 189 -28.76 46.31 -28.29
N ILE A 190 -28.90 46.76 -27.05
CA ILE A 190 -29.75 46.11 -26.04
C ILE A 190 -30.69 47.13 -25.42
N ASP A 191 -32.01 46.88 -25.45
CA ASP A 191 -33.01 47.69 -24.71
C ASP A 191 -33.17 47.15 -23.29
N ILE A 192 -33.10 48.05 -22.30
CA ILE A 192 -33.09 47.70 -20.88
C ILE A 192 -34.16 48.48 -20.10
N ASP A 193 -34.72 47.93 -19.02
CA ASP A 193 -35.68 48.62 -18.14
C ASP A 193 -35.14 49.99 -17.67
N GLN A 194 -36.01 50.98 -17.55
CA GLN A 194 -35.60 52.32 -17.11
C GLN A 194 -35.15 52.35 -15.63
N ARG A 195 -35.60 51.38 -14.82
CA ARG A 195 -35.40 51.33 -13.36
C ARG A 195 -34.15 50.59 -12.92
N VAL A 196 -33.47 49.88 -13.81
CA VAL A 196 -32.27 49.08 -13.48
C VAL A 196 -30.99 49.90 -13.58
N SER A 197 -30.01 49.57 -12.76
CA SER A 197 -28.65 50.12 -12.83
C SER A 197 -27.99 49.64 -14.13
N SER A 198 -27.53 50.58 -14.96
CA SER A 198 -26.96 50.26 -16.27
C SER A 198 -25.62 49.53 -16.13
N GLU A 199 -24.82 49.96 -15.16
CA GLU A 199 -23.49 49.41 -14.85
C GLU A 199 -23.60 47.98 -14.33
N ASP A 200 -24.48 47.74 -13.35
CA ASP A 200 -24.69 46.40 -12.78
C ASP A 200 -25.22 45.43 -13.84
N LEU A 201 -26.23 45.86 -14.62
CA LEU A 201 -26.80 45.04 -15.67
C LEU A 201 -25.79 44.72 -16.77
N LEU A 202 -24.97 45.69 -17.19
CA LEU A 202 -23.92 45.42 -18.17
C LEU A 202 -22.87 44.45 -17.63
N SER A 203 -22.50 44.56 -16.35
CA SER A 203 -21.58 43.60 -15.72
C SER A 203 -22.17 42.18 -15.70
N GLU A 204 -23.47 42.05 -15.44
CA GLU A 204 -24.21 40.78 -15.49
C GLU A 204 -24.29 40.21 -16.91
N ILE A 205 -24.55 41.05 -17.92
CA ILE A 205 -24.51 40.66 -19.34
C ILE A 205 -23.14 40.11 -19.71
N LEU A 206 -22.07 40.85 -19.39
CA LEU A 206 -20.70 40.42 -19.69
C LEU A 206 -20.36 39.12 -18.94
N PHE A 207 -20.80 38.97 -17.70
CA PHE A 207 -20.61 37.75 -16.90
C PHE A 207 -21.33 36.54 -17.52
N VAL A 208 -22.56 36.71 -17.99
CA VAL A 208 -23.33 35.65 -18.66
C VAL A 208 -22.71 35.28 -20.01
N ILE A 209 -22.21 36.26 -20.77
CA ILE A 209 -21.49 36.00 -22.02
C ILE A 209 -20.21 35.21 -21.75
N GLU A 210 -19.38 35.66 -20.79
CA GLU A 210 -18.14 34.95 -20.44
C GLU A 210 -18.45 33.52 -19.96
N GLY A 211 -19.46 33.36 -19.10
CA GLY A 211 -19.92 32.06 -18.59
C GLY A 211 -20.53 31.14 -19.64
N TYR A 212 -20.99 31.66 -20.79
CA TYR A 212 -21.44 30.84 -21.92
C TYR A 212 -20.26 30.16 -22.60
N PHE A 213 -19.17 30.89 -22.85
CA PHE A 213 -17.95 30.35 -23.46
C PHE A 213 -17.09 29.56 -22.46
N ASN A 214 -17.11 29.98 -21.20
CA ASN A 214 -16.28 29.44 -20.12
C ASN A 214 -17.17 29.11 -18.91
N PRO A 215 -17.88 27.97 -18.93
CA PRO A 215 -18.72 27.54 -17.81
C PRO A 215 -17.90 27.42 -16.52
N LEU A 216 -18.46 27.95 -15.43
CA LEU A 216 -17.86 27.88 -14.10
C LEU A 216 -18.02 26.47 -13.52
N ILE A 217 -17.05 26.07 -12.70
CA ILE A 217 -17.10 24.80 -11.98
C ILE A 217 -17.62 25.06 -10.57
N ASP A 218 -18.78 24.48 -10.25
CA ASP A 218 -19.41 24.65 -8.95
C ASP A 218 -18.78 23.72 -7.90
N PHE A 219 -18.26 24.33 -6.83
CA PHE A 219 -17.89 23.62 -5.62
C PHE A 219 -19.06 23.73 -4.64
N ASN A 220 -19.48 22.60 -4.07
CA ASN A 220 -20.54 22.52 -3.06
C ASN A 220 -19.95 22.24 -1.67
N THR A 221 -20.67 22.60 -0.60
CA THR A 221 -20.31 22.20 0.79
C THR A 221 -21.06 20.94 1.20
N LEU A 222 -20.58 20.26 2.26
CA LEU A 222 -21.25 19.08 2.79
C LEU A 222 -22.66 19.42 3.29
N GLU A 223 -22.84 20.59 3.90
CA GLU A 223 -24.13 21.06 4.41
C GLU A 223 -25.14 21.27 3.28
N GLN A 224 -24.72 21.86 2.16
CA GLN A 224 -25.57 22.06 0.98
C GLN A 224 -26.04 20.72 0.43
N LEU A 225 -25.11 19.79 0.17
CA LEU A 225 -25.45 18.47 -0.37
C LEU A 225 -26.29 17.64 0.61
N SER A 226 -26.04 17.76 1.91
CA SER A 226 -26.85 17.10 2.94
C SER A 226 -28.27 17.69 3.03
N SER A 227 -28.41 19.01 2.82
CA SER A 227 -29.73 19.67 2.77
C SER A 227 -30.53 19.30 1.51
N ASP A 228 -29.84 18.92 0.45
CA ASP A 228 -30.42 18.36 -0.79
C ASP A 228 -30.81 16.87 -0.64
N GLU A 229 -30.72 16.30 0.58
CA GLU A 229 -31.02 14.89 0.90
C GLU A 229 -30.17 13.87 0.13
N ILE A 230 -28.99 14.26 -0.35
CA ILE A 230 -28.05 13.35 -1.03
C ILE A 230 -27.35 12.50 0.04
N PRO A 231 -27.31 11.16 -0.12
CA PRO A 231 -26.71 10.28 0.88
C PRO A 231 -25.17 10.36 0.84
N LEU A 232 -24.53 10.04 1.98
CA LEU A 232 -23.07 10.23 2.15
C LEU A 232 -22.23 9.39 1.19
N ASP A 233 -22.70 8.19 0.81
CA ASP A 233 -22.02 7.33 -0.15
C ASP A 233 -21.99 7.96 -1.54
N GLU A 234 -23.05 8.64 -1.97
CA GLU A 234 -23.08 9.39 -3.23
C GLU A 234 -22.27 10.70 -3.15
N ILE A 235 -22.33 11.41 -2.02
CA ILE A 235 -21.55 12.65 -1.82
C ILE A 235 -20.04 12.38 -1.88
N TYR A 236 -19.59 11.31 -1.23
CA TYR A 236 -18.18 10.98 -1.12
C TYR A 236 -17.67 10.09 -2.25
N ASP A 237 -18.50 9.62 -3.20
CA ASP A 237 -18.09 8.91 -4.42
C ASP A 237 -17.41 9.86 -5.43
N ILE A 238 -16.34 10.50 -4.98
CA ILE A 238 -15.49 11.40 -5.76
C ILE A 238 -14.02 11.19 -5.39
N ALA A 239 -13.14 11.42 -6.36
CA ALA A 239 -11.71 11.21 -6.17
C ALA A 239 -11.03 12.20 -5.20
N SER A 240 -11.55 13.43 -5.08
CA SER A 240 -10.94 14.48 -4.24
C SER A 240 -11.98 15.51 -3.79
N SER A 241 -11.87 15.95 -2.53
CA SER A 241 -12.82 16.88 -1.89
C SER A 241 -12.15 17.88 -0.94
N LYS A 242 -10.92 18.33 -1.25
CA LYS A 242 -10.12 19.19 -0.35
C LYS A 242 -10.71 20.61 -0.21
N ASN A 243 -11.23 21.15 -1.30
CA ASN A 243 -11.76 22.52 -1.38
C ASN A 243 -13.28 22.54 -1.68
N GLY A 244 -13.97 21.41 -1.50
CA GLY A 244 -15.40 21.25 -1.76
C GLY A 244 -15.73 20.03 -2.61
N PHE A 245 -17.02 19.86 -2.89
CA PHE A 245 -17.55 18.74 -3.68
C PHE A 245 -17.93 19.20 -5.07
N ILE A 246 -17.28 18.64 -6.09
CA ILE A 246 -17.59 18.88 -7.51
C ILE A 246 -18.47 17.72 -7.99
N LYS A 247 -19.69 18.03 -8.46
CA LYS A 247 -20.59 17.01 -9.02
C LYS A 247 -20.08 16.59 -10.39
N ALA A 248 -19.87 15.28 -10.62
CA ALA A 248 -19.37 14.78 -11.91
C ALA A 248 -20.25 15.21 -13.10
N ASP A 249 -21.57 15.26 -12.91
CA ASP A 249 -22.54 15.68 -13.93
C ASP A 249 -22.43 17.15 -14.33
N SER A 250 -21.80 18.00 -13.51
CA SER A 250 -21.52 19.40 -13.85
C SER A 250 -20.37 19.56 -14.85
N LEU A 251 -19.54 18.52 -15.01
CA LEU A 251 -18.30 18.57 -15.79
C LEU A 251 -18.56 18.27 -17.27
N THR A 252 -18.87 19.30 -18.06
CA THR A 252 -19.11 19.12 -19.50
C THR A 252 -17.82 18.92 -20.30
N SER A 253 -17.92 18.22 -21.43
CA SER A 253 -16.85 18.14 -22.43
C SER A 253 -16.51 19.53 -23.00
N LYS A 254 -15.30 19.68 -23.54
CA LYS A 254 -14.88 20.93 -24.16
C LYS A 254 -15.73 21.20 -25.40
N ALA A 255 -16.38 22.35 -25.44
CA ALA A 255 -17.15 22.76 -26.61
C ALA A 255 -16.20 23.06 -27.78
N LYS A 256 -16.47 22.45 -28.93
CA LYS A 256 -15.79 22.76 -30.21
C LYS A 256 -16.48 23.89 -30.96
N GLU A 257 -17.74 24.12 -30.66
CA GLU A 257 -18.62 25.07 -31.34
C GLU A 257 -19.57 25.71 -30.35
N PHE A 258 -19.86 27.00 -30.55
CA PHE A 258 -20.88 27.75 -29.85
C PHE A 258 -21.88 28.34 -30.87
N TYR A 259 -23.02 28.82 -30.38
CA TYR A 259 -24.11 29.32 -31.21
C TYR A 259 -24.47 30.75 -30.80
N LYS A 260 -24.51 31.66 -31.77
CA LYS A 260 -24.85 33.07 -31.57
C LYS A 260 -26.29 33.24 -31.07
N SER A 261 -27.23 32.48 -31.61
CA SER A 261 -28.63 32.42 -31.20
C SER A 261 -28.79 32.04 -29.72
N ARG A 262 -28.01 31.05 -29.25
CA ARG A 262 -28.00 30.63 -27.84
C ARG A 262 -27.41 31.68 -26.91
N LEU A 263 -26.45 32.47 -27.40
CA LEU A 263 -25.89 33.59 -26.65
C LEU A 263 -26.94 34.70 -26.50
N GLU A 264 -27.66 35.03 -27.58
CA GLU A 264 -28.77 35.99 -27.57
C GLU A 264 -29.88 35.58 -26.59
N ASP A 265 -30.32 34.32 -26.63
CA ASP A 265 -31.28 33.73 -25.68
C ASP A 265 -30.85 33.90 -24.22
N ARG A 266 -29.56 33.75 -23.94
CA ARG A 266 -29.01 33.89 -22.58
C ARG A 266 -29.02 35.34 -22.11
N ILE A 267 -28.70 36.29 -22.99
CA ILE A 267 -28.75 37.72 -22.69
C ILE A 267 -30.19 38.16 -22.45
N LEU A 268 -31.15 37.73 -23.27
CA LEU A 268 -32.57 38.05 -23.14
C LEU A 268 -33.20 37.56 -21.82
N LYS A 269 -32.67 36.49 -21.22
CA LYS A 269 -33.15 35.95 -19.94
C LYS A 269 -32.72 36.78 -18.72
N ILE A 270 -31.76 37.70 -18.88
CA ILE A 270 -31.25 38.50 -17.78
C ILE A 270 -32.33 39.50 -17.34
N LYS A 271 -32.62 39.52 -16.04
CA LYS A 271 -33.66 40.37 -15.48
C LYS A 271 -33.31 41.85 -15.67
N GLY A 272 -34.11 42.54 -16.48
CA GLY A 272 -33.89 43.96 -16.80
C GLY A 272 -33.51 44.19 -18.26
N VAL A 273 -33.15 43.15 -19.01
CA VAL A 273 -33.09 43.19 -20.48
C VAL A 273 -34.51 43.05 -21.02
N ARG A 274 -34.91 43.94 -21.94
CA ARG A 274 -36.21 43.91 -22.61
C ARG A 274 -36.12 43.32 -24.01
N ASP A 275 -35.06 43.67 -24.74
CA ASP A 275 -34.83 43.18 -26.10
C ASP A 275 -33.33 43.25 -26.48
N VAL A 276 -32.91 42.42 -27.42
CA VAL A 276 -31.58 42.44 -28.03
C VAL A 276 -31.77 42.77 -29.52
N GLU A 277 -31.77 44.07 -29.85
CA GLU A 277 -32.07 44.54 -31.22
C GLU A 277 -31.02 44.09 -32.25
N GLN A 278 -29.76 43.94 -31.82
CA GLN A 278 -28.67 43.50 -32.67
C GLN A 278 -27.59 42.82 -31.84
N LEU A 279 -27.06 41.70 -32.34
CA LEU A 279 -25.86 41.03 -31.83
C LEU A 279 -24.93 40.71 -32.99
N ASN A 280 -23.64 41.02 -32.87
CA ASN A 280 -22.57 40.71 -33.81
C ASN A 280 -21.39 40.13 -33.03
N VAL A 281 -20.80 39.06 -33.54
CA VAL A 281 -19.64 38.40 -32.91
C VAL A 281 -18.53 38.25 -33.95
N ALA A 282 -17.29 38.51 -33.55
CA ALA A 282 -16.10 38.28 -34.36
C ALA A 282 -15.06 37.48 -33.57
N ILE A 283 -14.33 36.59 -34.26
CA ILE A 283 -13.24 35.79 -33.69
C ILE A 283 -11.95 36.17 -34.43
N GLY A 284 -10.90 36.53 -33.70
CA GLY A 284 -9.62 36.96 -34.32
C GLY A 284 -9.76 38.18 -35.25
N GLY A 285 -10.76 39.03 -35.02
CA GLY A 285 -11.06 40.20 -35.86
C GLY A 285 -11.92 39.91 -37.11
N ILE A 286 -12.31 38.66 -37.35
CA ILE A 286 -13.14 38.26 -38.49
C ILE A 286 -14.60 38.15 -38.02
N SER A 287 -15.50 38.95 -38.60
CA SER A 287 -16.92 38.92 -38.27
C SER A 287 -17.59 37.63 -38.76
N ILE A 288 -18.36 36.98 -37.88
CA ILE A 288 -19.07 35.75 -38.19
C ILE A 288 -20.50 36.10 -38.61
N SER A 289 -20.86 35.79 -39.85
CA SER A 289 -22.19 36.01 -40.41
C SER A 289 -23.18 34.89 -40.11
N GLY A 290 -22.69 33.67 -39.87
CA GLY A 290 -23.50 32.50 -39.50
C GLY A 290 -23.79 32.39 -38.00
N ASP A 291 -24.54 31.35 -37.60
CA ASP A 291 -24.86 31.08 -36.20
C ASP A 291 -23.73 30.36 -35.44
N VAL A 292 -22.88 29.61 -36.15
CA VAL A 292 -21.86 28.74 -35.55
C VAL A 292 -20.55 29.51 -35.32
N LEU A 293 -20.03 29.41 -34.10
CA LEU A 293 -18.77 29.96 -33.63
C LEU A 293 -17.80 28.81 -33.34
N SER A 294 -16.93 28.46 -34.29
CA SER A 294 -15.96 27.37 -34.12
C SER A 294 -14.77 27.79 -33.26
N VAL A 295 -14.38 26.94 -32.31
CA VAL A 295 -13.24 27.15 -31.42
C VAL A 295 -11.96 26.64 -32.09
N PRO A 296 -10.92 27.48 -32.28
CA PRO A 296 -9.66 26.99 -32.84
C PRO A 296 -8.98 25.95 -31.95
N ASN A 297 -8.28 24.99 -32.58
CA ASN A 297 -7.57 23.93 -31.86
C ASN A 297 -6.55 24.50 -30.85
N GLY A 298 -6.53 23.94 -29.64
CA GLY A 298 -5.65 24.38 -28.56
C GLY A 298 -6.00 25.75 -27.96
N LYS A 299 -7.16 26.33 -28.33
CA LYS A 299 -7.64 27.61 -27.80
C LYS A 299 -8.97 27.47 -27.04
N PHE A 300 -9.38 28.57 -26.41
CA PHE A 300 -10.72 28.78 -25.86
C PHE A 300 -11.18 30.21 -26.15
N LEU A 301 -12.49 30.44 -26.30
CA LEU A 301 -13.05 31.77 -26.56
C LEU A 301 -13.20 32.56 -25.26
N THR A 302 -12.86 33.85 -25.26
CA THR A 302 -13.03 34.72 -24.09
C THR A 302 -13.20 36.18 -24.48
N LEU A 303 -13.94 36.96 -23.69
CA LEU A 303 -13.99 38.41 -23.81
C LEU A 303 -12.67 39.08 -23.41
N GLY A 304 -11.88 38.41 -22.54
CA GLY A 304 -10.60 38.93 -22.07
C GLY A 304 -10.71 40.14 -21.12
N ILE A 305 -11.85 40.31 -20.42
CA ILE A 305 -12.13 41.46 -19.55
C ILE A 305 -11.12 41.59 -18.40
N LEU A 306 -10.73 40.48 -17.77
CA LEU A 306 -9.83 40.49 -16.60
C LEU A 306 -8.33 40.57 -16.96
N GLY A 307 -8.00 40.72 -18.24
CA GLY A 307 -6.63 40.95 -18.73
C GLY A 307 -5.65 39.78 -18.53
N GLN A 308 -4.78 39.55 -19.51
CA GLN A 308 -3.44 39.04 -19.25
C GLN A 308 -2.49 40.22 -19.33
N MET A 309 -1.52 40.29 -18.41
CA MET A 309 -0.53 41.35 -18.23
C MET A 309 0.02 41.92 -19.55
N ASP A 310 -0.65 42.92 -20.11
CA ASP A 310 -0.16 44.03 -20.92
C ASP A 310 -1.38 44.93 -21.21
N ARG A 311 -1.26 46.21 -20.89
CA ARG A 311 -2.37 47.20 -20.87
C ARG A 311 -3.11 47.24 -22.21
N VAL A 312 -4.28 46.61 -22.27
CA VAL A 312 -5.30 46.81 -23.31
C VAL A 312 -6.60 47.10 -22.59
N ASN A 313 -7.32 48.13 -23.02
CA ASN A 313 -8.60 48.48 -22.43
C ASN A 313 -9.58 47.31 -22.71
N PRO A 314 -10.20 46.69 -21.68
CA PRO A 314 -11.04 45.51 -21.88
C PRO A 314 -12.25 45.77 -22.79
N PHE A 315 -12.60 47.03 -23.02
CA PHE A 315 -13.64 47.46 -23.96
C PHE A 315 -13.18 47.63 -25.41
N ASP A 316 -11.90 47.44 -25.76
CA ASP A 316 -11.41 47.65 -27.13
C ASP A 316 -12.07 46.71 -28.15
N ASN A 317 -12.52 45.54 -27.69
CA ASN A 317 -13.24 44.55 -28.50
C ASN A 317 -14.73 44.46 -28.17
N ILE A 318 -15.26 45.40 -27.36
CA ILE A 318 -16.65 45.36 -26.85
C ILE A 318 -17.37 46.66 -27.25
N ASP A 319 -18.27 46.57 -28.23
CA ASP A 319 -19.11 47.67 -28.69
C ASP A 319 -20.59 47.42 -28.32
N ILE A 320 -20.90 47.59 -27.03
CA ILE A 320 -22.27 47.41 -26.51
C ILE A 320 -22.94 48.76 -26.30
N THR A 321 -24.10 48.95 -26.93
CA THR A 321 -24.96 50.12 -26.80
C THR A 321 -26.23 49.76 -26.02
N LEU A 322 -26.41 50.39 -24.86
CA LEU A 322 -27.61 50.24 -24.03
C LEU A 322 -28.64 51.32 -24.39
N LEU A 323 -29.90 50.91 -24.57
CA LEU A 323 -31.04 51.81 -24.78
C LEU A 323 -31.93 51.82 -23.53
N LYS A 324 -32.22 53.01 -23.00
CA LYS A 324 -33.24 53.21 -21.97
C LYS A 324 -34.40 54.00 -22.56
N GLY A 325 -35.50 53.30 -22.86
CA GLY A 325 -36.66 53.93 -23.50
C GLY A 325 -36.33 54.48 -24.89
N GLY A 326 -35.54 53.73 -25.66
CA GLY A 326 -35.11 54.10 -27.01
C GLY A 326 -33.95 55.11 -27.09
N THR A 327 -33.45 55.62 -25.97
CA THR A 327 -32.32 56.58 -25.94
C THR A 327 -31.02 55.90 -25.53
N ARG A 328 -29.92 56.20 -26.23
CA ARG A 328 -28.57 55.68 -25.89
C ARG A 328 -28.14 56.18 -24.52
N TYR A 329 -27.75 55.27 -23.65
CA TYR A 329 -27.24 55.56 -22.31
C TYR A 329 -25.73 55.35 -22.25
N SER A 330 -25.00 56.29 -21.65
CA SER A 330 -23.56 56.16 -21.36
C SER A 330 -23.37 55.62 -19.95
N PHE A 331 -22.48 54.64 -19.79
CA PHE A 331 -22.17 54.01 -18.50
C PHE A 331 -20.69 54.21 -18.13
N ASN A 332 -20.37 54.09 -16.84
CA ASN A 332 -18.99 54.13 -16.37
C ASN A 332 -18.32 52.77 -16.54
N LYS A 333 -17.32 52.70 -17.44
CA LYS A 333 -16.56 51.49 -17.74
C LYS A 333 -15.83 50.90 -16.52
N ASP A 334 -15.29 51.73 -15.64
CA ASP A 334 -14.53 51.28 -14.46
C ASP A 334 -15.47 50.61 -13.44
N LEU A 335 -16.67 51.15 -13.25
CA LEU A 335 -17.69 50.55 -12.37
C LEU A 335 -18.20 49.21 -12.90
N VAL A 336 -18.32 49.07 -14.23
CA VAL A 336 -18.70 47.80 -14.87
C VAL A 336 -17.62 46.74 -14.64
N ILE A 337 -16.35 47.09 -14.82
CA ILE A 337 -15.21 46.17 -14.58
C ILE A 337 -15.18 45.75 -13.10
N TYR A 338 -15.28 46.71 -12.18
CA TYR A 338 -15.31 46.42 -10.74
C TYR A 338 -16.46 45.48 -10.35
N SER A 339 -17.66 45.72 -10.89
CA SER A 339 -18.83 44.87 -10.62
C SER A 339 -18.67 43.47 -11.22
N PHE A 340 -18.07 43.37 -12.41
CA PHE A 340 -17.73 42.09 -13.04
C PHE A 340 -16.70 41.30 -12.22
N GLU A 341 -15.67 41.96 -11.69
CA GLU A 341 -14.68 41.36 -10.78
C GLU A 341 -15.35 40.80 -9.52
N LEU A 342 -16.29 41.55 -8.92
CA LEU A 342 -17.04 41.09 -7.74
C LEU A 342 -17.93 39.88 -8.04
N LEU A 343 -18.60 39.85 -9.20
CA LEU A 343 -19.39 38.68 -9.64
C LEU A 343 -18.50 37.45 -9.81
N THR A 344 -17.35 37.62 -10.46
CA THR A 344 -16.37 36.55 -10.67
C THR A 344 -15.82 36.04 -9.33
N ALA A 345 -15.42 36.94 -8.43
CA ALA A 345 -14.88 36.57 -7.12
C ALA A 345 -15.91 35.84 -6.23
N LYS A 346 -17.20 36.19 -6.32
CA LYS A 346 -18.26 35.47 -5.60
C LYS A 346 -18.47 34.04 -6.10
N SER A 347 -18.12 33.77 -7.35
CA SER A 347 -18.20 32.43 -7.93
C SER A 347 -16.96 31.56 -7.66
N GLU A 348 -15.90 32.13 -7.07
CA GLU A 348 -14.72 31.34 -6.71
C GLU A 348 -14.91 30.60 -5.37
N PRO A 349 -14.43 29.34 -5.25
CA PRO A 349 -14.51 28.59 -4.01
C PRO A 349 -13.60 29.22 -2.93
N ASN A 350 -14.19 29.61 -1.80
CA ASN A 350 -13.50 30.29 -0.69
C ASN A 350 -13.40 29.46 0.61
N TYR A 351 -13.70 28.16 0.55
CA TYR A 351 -13.72 27.30 1.74
C TYR A 351 -12.80 26.09 1.59
N LYS A 352 -12.10 25.76 2.67
CA LYS A 352 -11.39 24.48 2.84
C LYS A 352 -12.23 23.60 3.74
N ILE A 353 -12.41 22.34 3.37
CA ILE A 353 -13.06 21.39 4.27
C ILE A 353 -12.07 21.09 5.41
N ILE A 354 -12.39 21.55 6.62
CA ILE A 354 -11.65 21.21 7.84
C ILE A 354 -12.34 20.00 8.45
N ASN A 355 -11.79 18.81 8.20
CA ASN A 355 -12.22 17.57 8.85
C ASN A 355 -11.66 17.52 10.28
N GLU A 356 -12.18 18.35 11.18
CA GLU A 356 -11.90 18.18 12.62
C GLU A 356 -12.99 17.30 13.24
N PRO A 357 -12.65 16.08 13.71
CA PRO A 357 -13.61 15.26 14.40
C PRO A 357 -14.02 15.97 15.70
N LYS A 358 -15.30 16.33 15.82
CA LYS A 358 -15.82 16.85 17.09
C LYS A 358 -15.51 15.84 18.21
N PRO A 359 -14.84 16.25 19.30
CA PRO A 359 -14.53 15.35 20.39
C PRO A 359 -15.84 14.92 21.05
N ILE A 360 -16.13 13.62 21.01
CA ILE A 360 -17.20 13.03 21.81
C ILE A 360 -16.56 12.78 23.18
N LEU A 361 -16.92 13.59 24.17
CA LEU A 361 -16.51 13.38 25.56
C LEU A 361 -17.28 12.18 26.12
N SER A 362 -16.60 11.06 26.34
CA SER A 362 -17.15 9.99 27.16
C SER A 362 -17.33 10.51 28.59
N LYS A 363 -18.53 10.31 29.15
CA LYS A 363 -18.87 10.75 30.52
C LYS A 363 -18.46 9.73 31.60
N LEU A 364 -18.03 8.52 31.21
CA LEU A 364 -17.82 7.38 32.11
C LEU A 364 -16.38 6.88 32.06
N ALA A 365 -15.77 6.64 33.23
CA ALA A 365 -14.40 6.13 33.37
C ALA A 365 -14.37 4.59 33.54
N THR A 366 -13.30 3.93 33.10
CA THR A 366 -13.07 2.48 33.27
C THR A 366 -13.31 1.97 34.68
N LYS A 367 -12.87 2.75 35.69
CA LYS A 367 -13.04 2.40 37.10
C LYS A 367 -14.51 2.22 37.48
N GLN A 368 -15.42 3.01 36.90
CA GLN A 368 -16.85 2.92 37.16
C GLN A 368 -17.45 1.64 36.57
N LEU A 369 -17.03 1.24 35.36
CA LEU A 369 -17.47 -0.02 34.74
C LEU A 369 -17.07 -1.26 35.55
N ASN A 370 -15.86 -1.25 36.13
CA ASN A 370 -15.33 -2.37 36.91
C ASN A 370 -15.86 -2.46 38.35
N THR A 371 -16.49 -1.40 38.88
CA THR A 371 -16.97 -1.39 40.27
C THR A 371 -18.06 -2.44 40.50
N TYR A 372 -17.97 -3.21 41.58
CA TYR A 372 -18.96 -4.24 41.91
C TYR A 372 -19.26 -4.25 43.40
N LEU A 373 -20.55 -4.39 43.74
CA LEU A 373 -21.01 -4.66 45.09
C LEU A 373 -21.26 -6.17 45.23
N PRO A 374 -20.47 -6.90 46.04
CA PRO A 374 -20.67 -8.35 46.21
C PRO A 374 -22.07 -8.69 46.69
N LEU A 375 -22.62 -9.80 46.17
CA LEU A 375 -23.89 -10.38 46.60
C LEU A 375 -23.94 -10.54 48.11
N GLN A 376 -22.82 -10.93 48.72
CA GLN A 376 -22.70 -11.17 50.16
C GLN A 376 -23.11 -9.93 50.98
N LYS A 377 -22.87 -8.72 50.45
CA LYS A 377 -23.23 -7.46 51.10
C LYS A 377 -24.69 -7.05 50.89
N THR A 378 -25.42 -7.70 49.99
CA THR A 378 -26.86 -7.45 49.77
C THR A 378 -27.75 -8.34 50.63
N PHE A 379 -27.18 -9.36 51.29
CA PHE A 379 -27.93 -10.23 52.21
C PHE A 379 -28.31 -9.53 53.52
N PRO A 380 -29.45 -9.94 54.14
CA PRO A 380 -29.80 -9.51 55.48
C PRO A 380 -28.71 -9.85 56.52
N GLU A 381 -28.53 -8.99 57.52
CA GLU A 381 -27.48 -9.13 58.55
C GLU A 381 -27.52 -10.47 59.31
N LEU A 382 -28.72 -11.07 59.44
CA LEU A 382 -28.92 -12.36 60.11
C LEU A 382 -28.07 -13.49 59.48
N TYR A 383 -27.83 -13.43 58.18
CA TYR A 383 -27.01 -14.43 57.47
C TYR A 383 -25.53 -14.35 57.85
N ALA A 384 -25.08 -13.19 58.36
CA ALA A 384 -23.71 -12.91 58.80
C ALA A 384 -22.64 -13.17 57.74
N VAL A 385 -22.96 -12.89 56.47
CA VAL A 385 -22.05 -13.08 55.32
C VAL A 385 -21.57 -11.77 54.68
N GLY A 386 -22.23 -10.64 54.98
CA GLY A 386 -21.98 -9.34 54.39
C GLY A 386 -21.19 -8.40 55.28
N SER A 387 -21.71 -7.18 55.50
CA SER A 387 -21.05 -6.16 56.32
C SER A 387 -20.93 -6.54 57.81
N TYR A 388 -21.79 -7.43 58.29
CA TYR A 388 -21.77 -7.96 59.64
C TYR A 388 -21.24 -9.40 59.63
N LEU A 389 -20.09 -9.64 60.26
CA LEU A 389 -19.49 -10.96 60.40
C LEU A 389 -19.78 -11.53 61.81
N PRO A 390 -19.77 -12.87 61.98
CA PRO A 390 -19.94 -13.46 63.31
C PRO A 390 -18.86 -12.97 64.28
N PRO A 391 -19.22 -12.52 65.50
CA PRO A 391 -18.25 -12.03 66.48
C PRO A 391 -17.26 -13.13 66.92
N LYS A 392 -16.11 -12.73 67.48
CA LYS A 392 -15.04 -13.68 67.88
C LYS A 392 -15.49 -14.64 68.98
N GLU A 393 -16.51 -14.28 69.74
CA GLU A 393 -17.11 -15.04 70.83
C GLU A 393 -18.16 -16.06 70.34
N GLU A 394 -18.57 -15.99 69.07
CA GLU A 394 -19.61 -16.85 68.48
C GLU A 394 -19.18 -18.32 68.38
N THR A 395 -20.14 -19.24 68.32
CA THR A 395 -19.85 -20.68 68.23
C THR A 395 -19.02 -21.03 66.97
N PRO A 396 -18.08 -22.01 67.05
CA PRO A 396 -17.34 -22.47 65.88
C PRO A 396 -18.23 -22.94 64.73
N LEU A 397 -19.37 -23.57 65.05
CA LEU A 397 -20.34 -24.02 64.06
C LEU A 397 -20.97 -22.86 63.28
N ARG A 398 -21.40 -21.78 63.97
CA ARG A 398 -22.00 -20.63 63.30
C ARG A 398 -21.01 -19.91 62.38
N LYS A 399 -19.75 -19.78 62.83
CA LYS A 399 -18.66 -19.27 62.00
C LYS A 399 -18.41 -20.14 60.77
N ALA A 400 -18.42 -21.46 60.92
CA ALA A 400 -18.27 -22.39 59.81
C ALA A 400 -19.43 -22.32 58.80
N GLN A 401 -20.68 -22.19 59.28
CA GLN A 401 -21.86 -22.02 58.42
C GLN A 401 -21.83 -20.71 57.62
N ALA A 402 -21.45 -19.60 58.26
CA ALA A 402 -21.28 -18.33 57.57
C ALA A 402 -20.17 -18.43 56.51
N ALA A 403 -19.01 -18.99 56.86
CA ALA A 403 -17.91 -19.22 55.92
C ALA A 403 -18.30 -20.13 54.74
N GLN A 404 -19.12 -21.16 54.98
CA GLN A 404 -19.61 -22.04 53.92
C GLN A 404 -20.50 -21.30 52.92
N LEU A 405 -21.42 -20.46 53.41
CA LEU A 405 -22.28 -19.65 52.54
C LEU A 405 -21.48 -18.57 51.80
N GLN A 406 -20.52 -17.93 52.46
CA GLN A 406 -19.60 -16.99 51.80
C GLN A 406 -18.81 -17.65 50.67
N GLY A 407 -18.32 -18.89 50.89
CA GLY A 407 -17.67 -19.68 49.87
C GLY A 407 -18.58 -20.02 48.68
N PHE A 408 -19.84 -20.37 48.95
CA PHE A 408 -20.84 -20.61 47.90
C PHE A 408 -21.11 -19.35 47.06
N LEU A 409 -21.34 -18.20 47.71
CA LEU A 409 -21.65 -16.94 47.04
C LEU A 409 -20.45 -16.36 46.26
N ALA A 410 -19.23 -16.53 46.78
CA ALA A 410 -18.00 -16.00 46.16
C ALA A 410 -17.76 -16.54 44.74
N PHE A 411 -18.16 -17.79 44.47
CA PHE A 411 -18.09 -18.35 43.12
C PHE A 411 -18.89 -17.52 42.11
N PHE A 412 -20.12 -17.14 42.47
CA PHE A 412 -20.98 -16.35 41.60
C PHE A 412 -20.55 -14.89 41.53
N ASP A 413 -20.10 -14.32 42.66
CA ASP A 413 -19.49 -12.99 42.67
C ASP A 413 -18.33 -12.90 41.67
N GLN A 414 -17.47 -13.93 41.61
CA GLN A 414 -16.37 -13.97 40.64
C GLN A 414 -16.85 -14.04 39.19
N ILE A 415 -17.93 -14.78 38.89
CA ILE A 415 -18.52 -14.83 37.53
C ILE A 415 -18.98 -13.43 37.11
N ILE A 416 -19.70 -12.72 37.99
CA ILE A 416 -20.22 -11.38 37.73
C ILE A 416 -19.07 -10.39 37.50
N VAL A 417 -18.07 -10.45 38.36
CA VAL A 417 -16.91 -9.58 38.32
C VAL A 417 -16.04 -9.84 37.09
N ASN A 418 -15.95 -11.09 36.62
CA ASN A 418 -15.34 -11.42 35.34
C ASN A 418 -16.13 -10.87 34.15
N HIS A 419 -17.47 -10.91 34.20
CA HIS A 419 -18.30 -10.28 33.15
C HIS A 419 -18.07 -8.77 33.08
N LEU A 420 -17.99 -8.08 34.23
CA LEU A 420 -17.69 -6.65 34.28
C LEU A 420 -16.28 -6.34 33.75
N ALA A 421 -15.29 -7.17 34.11
CA ALA A 421 -13.95 -7.07 33.55
C ALA A 421 -13.95 -7.27 32.03
N GLN A 422 -14.73 -8.24 31.53
CA GLN A 422 -14.89 -8.46 30.09
C GLN A 422 -15.50 -7.24 29.40
N LEU A 423 -16.54 -6.65 29.99
CA LEU A 423 -17.23 -5.48 29.45
C LEU A 423 -16.31 -4.25 29.41
N ALA A 424 -15.54 -4.01 30.47
CA ALA A 424 -14.59 -2.89 30.55
C ALA A 424 -13.35 -3.07 29.66
N ASN A 425 -13.13 -4.28 29.11
CA ASN A 425 -12.02 -4.58 28.20
C ASN A 425 -12.52 -5.04 26.81
N ILE A 426 -13.79 -4.79 26.48
CA ILE A 426 -14.34 -5.15 25.18
C ILE A 426 -13.60 -4.44 24.03
N THR A 427 -13.11 -3.23 24.30
CA THR A 427 -12.24 -2.45 23.42
C THR A 427 -10.94 -3.21 23.09
N GLY A 428 -10.29 -3.85 24.06
CA GLY A 428 -9.10 -4.67 23.78
C GLY A 428 -9.43 -5.93 22.98
N LEU A 429 -10.58 -6.55 23.26
CA LEU A 429 -11.05 -7.72 22.51
C LEU A 429 -11.30 -7.39 21.03
N LEU A 430 -11.94 -6.26 20.73
CA LEU A 430 -12.28 -5.82 19.37
C LEU A 430 -11.12 -5.13 18.65
N SER A 431 -10.08 -4.72 19.38
CA SER A 431 -8.87 -4.11 18.82
C SER A 431 -8.10 -5.07 17.90
N ILE A 432 -7.56 -4.56 16.80
CA ILE A 432 -6.70 -5.29 15.85
C ILE A 432 -5.21 -4.98 16.05
N ASP A 433 -4.89 -4.06 16.97
CA ASP A 433 -3.52 -3.67 17.32
C ASP A 433 -2.93 -4.49 18.47
N GLU A 434 -3.77 -4.99 19.36
CA GLU A 434 -3.36 -5.71 20.58
C GLU A 434 -3.00 -7.18 20.28
N LEU A 435 -2.03 -7.39 19.38
CA LEU A 435 -1.52 -8.70 18.96
C LEU A 435 -0.02 -8.89 19.27
N ASP A 436 0.67 -7.86 19.77
CA ASP A 436 2.11 -7.88 20.04
C ASP A 436 2.50 -8.49 21.39
N HIS A 437 1.52 -8.86 22.22
CA HIS A 437 1.78 -9.61 23.44
C HIS A 437 2.10 -11.07 23.14
N GLU A 438 3.05 -11.66 23.88
CA GLU A 438 3.47 -13.07 23.78
C GLU A 438 2.28 -14.06 23.93
N PHE A 439 1.23 -13.62 24.61
CA PHE A 439 -0.04 -14.32 24.78
C PHE A 439 -1.21 -13.37 24.51
N ILE A 440 -2.05 -13.72 23.53
CA ILE A 440 -3.28 -12.98 23.25
C ILE A 440 -4.29 -13.31 24.34
N GLN A 441 -4.78 -12.29 25.03
CA GLN A 441 -5.85 -12.41 26.02
C GLN A 441 -7.19 -12.05 25.39
N THR A 442 -8.17 -12.97 25.46
CA THR A 442 -9.53 -12.69 24.94
C THR A 442 -10.62 -12.76 26.01
N TYR A 443 -10.33 -13.40 27.14
CA TYR A 443 -11.11 -13.30 28.36
C TYR A 443 -10.39 -12.46 29.42
N TYR A 444 -11.10 -11.51 30.00
CA TYR A 444 -10.60 -10.62 31.04
C TYR A 444 -11.20 -10.99 32.39
N THR A 445 -10.40 -10.84 33.44
CA THR A 445 -10.82 -11.10 34.82
C THR A 445 -10.33 -10.01 35.74
N GLN A 446 -10.96 -9.93 36.91
CA GLN A 446 -10.49 -9.09 38.00
C GLN A 446 -10.76 -9.81 39.32
N MET A 447 -9.89 -9.63 40.32
CA MET A 447 -10.12 -10.18 41.66
C MET A 447 -11.25 -9.44 42.39
N LEU A 448 -11.98 -10.16 43.24
CA LEU A 448 -12.86 -9.52 44.23
C LEU A 448 -12.01 -8.72 45.23
N ASP A 449 -12.36 -7.45 45.44
CA ASP A 449 -11.68 -6.61 46.44
C ASP A 449 -11.77 -7.25 47.83
N SER A 450 -10.59 -7.54 48.40
CA SER A 450 -10.46 -8.17 49.70
C SER A 450 -11.04 -7.35 50.86
N ASN A 451 -11.16 -6.03 50.71
CA ASN A 451 -11.81 -5.15 51.69
C ASN A 451 -13.34 -5.26 51.67
N LEU A 452 -13.90 -5.87 50.61
CA LEU A 452 -15.33 -6.00 50.46
C LEU A 452 -15.89 -7.32 50.98
N ASN A 453 -15.06 -8.34 51.28
CA ASN A 453 -15.59 -9.70 51.51
C ASN A 453 -14.73 -10.65 52.39
N ASP A 454 -13.63 -10.20 53.00
CA ASP A 454 -12.66 -11.06 53.72
C ASP A 454 -12.26 -12.34 52.94
N SER A 455 -12.28 -12.24 51.60
CA SER A 455 -12.13 -13.32 50.62
C SER A 455 -10.71 -13.87 50.49
N LYS A 456 -9.77 -13.35 51.30
CA LYS A 456 -8.35 -13.76 51.31
C LYS A 456 -8.17 -15.26 51.55
N HIS A 457 -9.13 -15.89 52.21
CA HIS A 457 -9.14 -17.33 52.49
C HIS A 457 -9.74 -18.18 51.36
N LEU A 458 -10.40 -17.57 50.38
CA LEU A 458 -11.03 -18.24 49.25
C LEU A 458 -10.10 -18.31 48.03
N TYR A 459 -9.28 -17.28 47.83
CA TYR A 459 -8.29 -17.21 46.75
C TYR A 459 -6.94 -17.77 47.22
N VAL A 460 -6.84 -19.09 47.29
CA VAL A 460 -5.62 -19.76 47.74
C VAL A 460 -5.04 -20.62 46.62
N LYS A 461 -3.79 -20.34 46.25
CA LYS A 461 -2.99 -21.13 45.32
C LYS A 461 -2.23 -22.19 46.10
N LYS A 462 -2.35 -23.44 45.67
CA LYS A 462 -1.54 -24.55 46.16
C LYS A 462 -0.22 -24.62 45.39
N LEU A 463 0.90 -24.64 46.12
CA LEU A 463 2.25 -24.84 45.61
C LEU A 463 2.75 -26.24 45.99
N PRO A 464 2.76 -27.20 45.05
CA PRO A 464 3.20 -28.59 45.29
C PRO A 464 4.64 -28.69 45.79
N ALA A 465 5.03 -29.86 46.31
CA ALA A 465 6.43 -30.18 46.63
C ALA A 465 7.40 -29.83 45.48
N GLU A 466 8.60 -29.36 45.83
CA GLU A 466 9.65 -28.96 44.87
C GLU A 466 9.98 -30.10 43.90
N SER A 467 10.15 -31.33 44.41
CA SER A 467 10.35 -32.52 43.60
C SER A 467 9.28 -32.73 42.51
N LYS A 468 8.00 -32.44 42.80
CA LYS A 468 6.91 -32.54 41.83
C LYS A 468 6.99 -31.45 40.76
N LEU A 469 7.22 -30.19 41.18
CA LEU A 469 7.38 -29.06 40.26
C LEU A 469 8.56 -29.30 39.30
N MET A 470 9.71 -29.68 39.85
CA MET A 470 10.92 -29.98 39.08
C MET A 470 10.72 -31.16 38.12
N SER A 471 10.03 -32.22 38.54
CA SER A 471 9.73 -33.36 37.67
C SER A 471 8.83 -32.97 36.50
N GLU A 472 7.79 -32.16 36.73
CA GLU A 472 6.90 -31.66 35.67
C GLU A 472 7.65 -30.73 34.70
N MET A 473 8.48 -29.83 35.23
CA MET A 473 9.34 -28.96 34.42
C MET A 473 10.31 -29.77 33.55
N SER A 474 11.03 -30.75 34.11
CA SER A 474 11.96 -31.59 33.35
C SER A 474 11.24 -32.41 32.26
N ARG A 475 10.00 -32.87 32.50
CA ARG A 475 9.19 -33.56 31.48
C ARG A 475 8.83 -32.65 30.30
N LEU A 476 8.52 -31.39 30.56
CA LEU A 476 8.22 -30.40 29.53
C LEU A 476 9.49 -29.94 28.80
N GLU A 477 10.58 -29.70 29.53
CA GLU A 477 11.88 -29.32 28.96
C GLU A 477 12.48 -30.41 28.08
N ALA A 478 12.31 -31.69 28.44
CA ALA A 478 12.72 -32.83 27.60
C ALA A 478 11.97 -32.88 26.25
N ARG A 479 10.84 -32.19 26.13
CA ARG A 479 10.00 -32.10 24.92
C ARG A 479 10.07 -30.71 24.26
N SER A 480 11.01 -29.84 24.66
CA SER A 480 11.06 -28.41 24.30
C SER A 480 10.84 -28.10 22.81
N ASN A 481 11.28 -28.97 21.91
CA ASN A 481 11.12 -28.81 20.46
C ASN A 481 9.72 -29.19 19.93
N SER A 482 8.78 -29.59 20.79
CA SER A 482 7.47 -30.16 20.41
C SER A 482 6.31 -29.80 21.36
N ILE A 483 6.52 -28.89 22.31
CA ILE A 483 5.49 -28.49 23.29
C ILE A 483 4.51 -27.48 22.68
N SER A 484 3.24 -27.62 23.03
CA SER A 484 2.16 -26.71 22.65
C SER A 484 2.29 -25.33 23.35
N PRO A 485 1.62 -24.27 22.84
CA PRO A 485 1.63 -22.95 23.49
C PRO A 485 1.15 -22.99 24.96
N LYS A 486 0.21 -23.89 25.25
CA LYS A 486 -0.28 -24.11 26.63
C LYS A 486 0.78 -24.80 27.50
N GLU A 487 1.55 -25.73 26.94
CA GLU A 487 2.65 -26.40 27.64
C GLU A 487 3.86 -25.46 27.85
N GLU A 488 4.17 -24.56 26.91
CA GLU A 488 5.22 -23.55 27.06
C GLU A 488 4.84 -22.50 28.10
N PHE A 489 3.61 -21.99 28.03
CA PHE A 489 3.04 -21.14 29.08
C PHE A 489 3.09 -21.87 30.42
N ARG A 490 2.65 -23.14 30.48
CA ARG A 490 2.72 -23.98 31.68
C ARG A 490 4.14 -24.10 32.24
N LEU A 491 5.16 -24.28 31.39
CA LEU A 491 6.56 -24.34 31.83
C LEU A 491 7.01 -23.01 32.47
N LYS A 492 6.68 -21.87 31.85
CA LYS A 492 6.93 -20.53 32.43
C LYS A 492 6.19 -20.37 33.77
N GLN A 493 4.97 -20.87 33.86
CA GLN A 493 4.18 -20.84 35.09
C GLN A 493 4.79 -21.72 36.18
N LEU A 494 5.29 -22.93 35.86
CA LEU A 494 5.94 -23.79 36.85
C LEU A 494 7.21 -23.15 37.43
N ARG A 495 7.95 -22.39 36.62
CA ARG A 495 9.11 -21.60 37.08
C ARG A 495 8.70 -20.51 38.08
N LEU A 496 7.62 -19.78 37.78
CA LEU A 496 7.05 -18.78 38.70
C LEU A 496 6.49 -19.43 39.98
N ASP A 497 5.80 -20.56 39.87
CA ASP A 497 5.25 -21.32 41.00
C ASP A 497 6.39 -21.80 41.93
N LEU A 498 7.54 -22.17 41.36
CA LEU A 498 8.75 -22.54 42.12
C LEU A 498 9.37 -21.34 42.84
N GLU A 499 9.45 -20.18 42.17
CA GLU A 499 9.94 -18.94 42.77
C GLU A 499 9.04 -18.48 43.93
N ASP A 500 7.71 -18.46 43.71
CA ASP A 500 6.70 -18.17 44.72
C ASP A 500 6.84 -19.10 45.93
N LYS A 501 7.16 -20.38 45.68
CA LYS A 501 7.36 -21.38 46.73
C LYS A 501 8.57 -21.03 47.58
N TYR A 502 9.71 -20.69 46.97
CA TYR A 502 10.90 -20.31 47.72
C TYR A 502 10.68 -19.04 48.54
N GLN A 503 10.00 -18.04 47.99
CA GLN A 503 9.68 -16.82 48.72
C GLN A 503 8.78 -17.09 49.93
N GLU A 504 7.76 -17.94 49.81
CA GLU A 504 6.90 -18.28 50.95
C GLU A 504 7.64 -19.15 51.97
N ILE A 505 8.51 -20.07 51.54
CA ILE A 505 9.39 -20.84 52.44
C ILE A 505 10.26 -19.88 53.25
N ASP A 506 10.96 -18.94 52.60
CA ASP A 506 11.80 -17.96 53.29
C ASP A 506 10.98 -17.13 54.28
N ARG A 507 9.78 -16.70 53.90
CA ARG A 507 8.87 -15.97 54.78
C ARG A 507 8.47 -16.79 56.01
N LEU A 508 8.04 -18.04 55.81
CA LEU A 508 7.64 -18.95 56.89
C LEU A 508 8.81 -19.24 57.81
N VAL A 509 9.96 -19.62 57.25
CA VAL A 509 11.20 -19.90 57.98
C VAL A 509 11.62 -18.69 58.78
N ASN A 510 11.75 -17.50 58.19
CA ASN A 510 12.17 -16.30 58.92
C ASN A 510 11.16 -15.92 60.01
N SER A 511 9.85 -16.09 59.77
CA SER A 511 8.82 -15.75 60.76
C SER A 511 8.79 -16.71 61.95
N ASP A 512 8.84 -18.02 61.71
CA ASP A 512 8.80 -19.04 62.76
C ASP A 512 10.17 -19.20 63.45
N PHE A 513 11.27 -18.92 62.74
CA PHE A 513 12.62 -18.85 63.31
C PHE A 513 12.82 -17.63 64.20
N LYS A 514 12.27 -16.46 63.84
CA LYS A 514 12.24 -15.28 64.72
C LYS A 514 11.47 -15.58 66.02
N ARG A 515 10.31 -16.25 65.90
CA ARG A 515 9.52 -16.69 67.05
C ARG A 515 10.25 -17.72 67.91
N LEU A 516 10.99 -18.65 67.30
CA LEU A 516 11.88 -19.57 68.01
C LEU A 516 12.95 -18.82 68.83
N THR A 517 13.58 -17.80 68.26
CA THR A 517 14.59 -17.00 68.98
C THR A 517 14.00 -16.17 70.11
N GLU A 518 12.75 -15.73 70.00
CA GLU A 518 12.01 -15.01 71.04
C GLU A 518 11.51 -15.95 72.16
N ASP A 519 10.98 -17.14 71.82
CA ASP A 519 10.49 -18.16 72.77
C ASP A 519 11.61 -18.95 73.46
N ALA A 520 12.87 -18.81 73.04
CA ALA A 520 14.02 -19.38 73.75
C ALA A 520 14.19 -18.82 75.18
N GLN A 521 13.53 -17.70 75.51
CA GLN A 521 13.58 -17.03 76.82
C GLN A 521 12.37 -17.34 77.75
N VAL A 522 11.30 -18.02 77.30
CA VAL A 522 10.09 -18.29 78.11
C VAL A 522 9.55 -19.71 77.85
N GLN A 523 8.96 -20.36 78.86
CA GLN A 523 8.35 -21.70 78.75
C GLN A 523 7.33 -21.80 77.60
N LEU A 524 7.35 -22.95 76.92
CA LEU A 524 6.53 -23.40 75.77
C LEU A 524 5.30 -22.53 75.46
N SER A 525 5.36 -21.83 74.34
CA SER A 525 4.20 -21.14 73.78
C SER A 525 3.31 -22.13 73.00
N SER A 526 1.99 -21.87 72.98
CA SER A 526 0.98 -22.79 72.44
C SER A 526 1.17 -23.10 70.95
N LYS A 527 0.78 -24.30 70.49
CA LYS A 527 0.81 -24.74 69.07
C LYS A 527 0.20 -23.72 68.08
N SER A 528 -0.71 -22.87 68.55
CA SER A 528 -1.34 -21.78 67.81
C SER A 528 -0.44 -20.57 67.50
N ARG A 529 0.78 -20.48 68.06
CA ARG A 529 1.73 -19.37 67.83
C ARG A 529 2.69 -19.57 66.66
N TYR A 530 2.80 -20.77 66.09
CA TYR A 530 3.63 -21.02 64.90
C TYR A 530 2.76 -20.96 63.64
N LYS A 531 3.30 -20.40 62.55
CA LYS A 531 2.54 -20.29 61.30
C LYS A 531 2.44 -21.63 60.57
N ASN A 532 3.47 -22.49 60.67
CA ASN A 532 3.45 -23.81 60.07
C ASN A 532 3.60 -24.92 61.14
N LEU A 533 2.64 -25.88 61.14
CA LEU A 533 2.63 -26.99 62.09
C LEU A 533 3.83 -27.93 61.92
N LEU A 534 4.33 -28.14 60.70
CA LEU A 534 5.48 -29.01 60.44
C LEU A 534 6.75 -28.43 61.05
N ILE A 535 6.91 -27.10 60.97
CA ILE A 535 8.01 -26.38 61.62
C ILE A 535 7.93 -26.55 63.15
N TYR A 536 6.74 -26.39 63.74
CA TYR A 536 6.55 -26.60 65.18
C TYR A 536 6.92 -28.03 65.61
N ASP A 537 6.47 -29.05 64.86
CA ASP A 537 6.77 -30.45 65.16
C ASP A 537 8.27 -30.76 64.99
N LEU A 538 8.92 -30.20 63.96
CA LEU A 538 10.35 -30.32 63.71
C LEU A 538 11.18 -29.68 64.84
N ILE A 539 10.83 -28.45 65.23
CA ILE A 539 11.44 -27.72 66.35
C ILE A 539 11.26 -28.49 67.67
N THR A 540 10.08 -29.05 67.91
CA THR A 540 9.78 -29.81 69.14
C THR A 540 10.59 -31.10 69.22
N ARG A 541 10.73 -31.83 68.10
CA ARG A 541 11.60 -33.01 68.01
C ARG A 541 13.07 -32.65 68.22
N PHE A 542 13.51 -31.53 67.65
CA PHE A 542 14.88 -31.03 67.78
C PHE A 542 15.21 -30.59 69.22
N ARG A 543 14.32 -29.83 69.87
CA ARG A 543 14.52 -29.40 71.27
C ARG A 543 14.58 -30.59 72.23
N LYS A 544 13.82 -31.66 71.96
CA LYS A 544 13.92 -32.94 72.69
C LYS A 544 15.28 -33.62 72.48
N SER A 545 15.85 -33.62 71.28
CA SER A 545 17.17 -34.24 71.03
C SER A 545 18.33 -33.43 71.61
N VAL A 546 18.25 -32.08 71.59
CA VAL A 546 19.26 -31.18 72.18
C VAL A 546 19.25 -31.23 73.69
N ASN A 547 18.08 -31.17 74.35
CA ASN A 547 17.99 -31.31 75.81
C ASN A 547 18.51 -32.67 76.30
N HIS A 548 18.46 -33.71 75.45
CA HIS A 548 19.01 -35.02 75.76
C HIS A 548 20.54 -35.08 75.66
N LYS A 549 21.17 -34.26 74.81
CA LYS A 549 22.63 -34.12 74.68
C LYS A 549 23.24 -33.21 75.76
N VAL A 550 22.55 -32.15 76.17
CA VAL A 550 23.04 -31.18 77.18
C VAL A 550 23.08 -31.77 78.60
N LYS A 551 22.19 -32.71 78.94
CA LYS A 551 22.20 -33.40 80.25
C LYS A 551 23.41 -34.33 80.49
N ASN A 552 24.21 -34.64 79.46
CA ASN A 552 25.35 -35.56 79.57
C ASN A 552 26.71 -34.84 79.62
N THR A 553 26.74 -33.52 79.72
CA THR A 553 27.97 -32.72 79.80
C THR A 553 27.79 -31.62 80.84
N GLU A 554 27.98 -31.98 82.12
CA GLU A 554 28.20 -31.03 83.21
C GLU A 554 29.69 -31.08 83.58
N GLU A 555 30.45 -30.09 83.09
CA GLU A 555 31.62 -29.45 83.72
C GLU A 555 32.36 -28.65 82.65
N ILE A 556 32.14 -27.34 82.59
CA ILE A 556 32.85 -26.47 81.64
C ILE A 556 33.24 -25.12 82.29
N ASN A 557 34.54 -24.81 82.19
CA ASN A 557 35.23 -23.61 82.63
C ASN A 557 34.99 -22.38 81.71
N SER A 558 35.30 -21.19 82.21
CA SER A 558 34.99 -19.87 81.65
C SER A 558 35.61 -19.52 80.27
N ASP A 559 36.53 -20.31 79.72
CA ASP A 559 37.09 -20.10 78.38
C ASP A 559 36.28 -20.76 77.24
N GLU A 560 35.31 -21.63 77.55
CA GLU A 560 34.47 -22.31 76.56
C GLU A 560 33.14 -21.57 76.24
N SER A 561 32.91 -20.41 76.85
CA SER A 561 31.73 -19.56 76.61
C SER A 561 31.62 -19.12 75.14
N LYS A 562 32.77 -18.83 74.49
CA LYS A 562 32.83 -18.50 73.04
C LYS A 562 32.53 -19.72 72.17
N THR A 563 33.11 -20.87 72.47
CA THR A 563 32.88 -22.15 71.76
C THR A 563 31.46 -22.68 71.92
N LEU A 564 30.79 -22.40 73.04
CA LEU A 564 29.38 -22.74 73.25
C LEU A 564 28.45 -21.81 72.45
N SER A 565 28.76 -20.50 72.38
CA SER A 565 28.04 -19.54 71.52
C SER A 565 28.17 -19.90 70.04
N ASP A 566 29.37 -20.26 69.58
CA ASP A 566 29.62 -20.68 68.20
C ASP A 566 28.89 -22.00 67.87
N LYS A 567 28.88 -22.98 68.79
CA LYS A 567 28.10 -24.22 68.65
C LYS A 567 26.59 -23.97 68.63
N GLN A 568 26.07 -23.05 69.45
CA GLN A 568 24.66 -22.67 69.45
C GLN A 568 24.27 -21.94 68.15
N GLN A 569 25.16 -21.12 67.60
CA GLN A 569 24.94 -20.42 66.33
C GLN A 569 24.99 -21.38 65.14
N ALA A 570 25.93 -22.34 65.13
CA ALA A 570 25.96 -23.42 64.14
C ALA A 570 24.70 -24.30 64.19
N LEU A 571 24.21 -24.64 65.39
CA LEU A 571 22.99 -25.42 65.58
C LEU A 571 21.73 -24.68 65.12
N LYS A 572 21.66 -23.37 65.38
CA LYS A 572 20.59 -22.49 64.88
C LYS A 572 20.56 -22.46 63.35
N GLN A 573 21.73 -22.46 62.72
CA GLN A 573 21.87 -22.53 61.26
C GLN A 573 21.40 -23.89 60.72
N GLU A 574 21.77 -25.00 61.37
CA GLU A 574 21.33 -26.36 60.99
C GLU A 574 19.80 -26.54 61.08
N ILE A 575 19.15 -26.02 62.12
CA ILE A 575 17.68 -26.04 62.24
C ILE A 575 17.04 -25.26 61.08
N LYS A 576 17.60 -24.09 60.75
CA LYS A 576 17.09 -23.25 59.67
C LYS A 576 17.15 -24.00 58.33
N GLU A 577 18.23 -24.73 58.07
CA GLU A 577 18.40 -25.56 56.88
C GLU A 577 17.41 -26.73 56.83
N LEU A 578 17.19 -27.42 57.95
CA LEU A 578 16.18 -28.49 58.05
C LEU A 578 14.74 -27.98 57.84
N MET A 579 14.42 -26.79 58.37
CA MET A 579 13.13 -26.13 58.12
C MET A 579 12.90 -25.86 56.63
N ILE A 580 13.93 -25.39 55.92
CA ILE A 580 13.86 -25.16 54.48
C ILE A 580 13.62 -26.47 53.73
N LEU A 581 14.38 -27.53 54.04
CA LEU A 581 14.25 -28.84 53.39
C LEU A 581 12.85 -29.46 53.56
N GLU A 582 12.29 -29.43 54.78
CA GLU A 582 10.96 -29.98 55.05
C GLU A 582 9.85 -29.20 54.32
N LEU A 583 9.98 -27.86 54.25
CA LEU A 583 9.00 -27.02 53.56
C LEU A 583 9.08 -27.12 52.04
N LYS A 584 10.27 -27.39 51.49
CA LYS A 584 10.48 -27.66 50.06
C LYS A 584 9.66 -28.89 49.62
N GLU A 585 9.63 -29.95 50.42
CA GLU A 585 8.94 -31.20 50.09
C GLU A 585 7.49 -31.29 50.58
N SER A 586 6.97 -30.25 51.24
CA SER A 586 5.56 -30.15 51.61
C SER A 586 4.79 -29.16 50.73
N ASP A 587 3.48 -29.34 50.66
CA ASP A 587 2.59 -28.42 49.94
C ASP A 587 2.52 -27.09 50.71
N GLN A 588 2.74 -25.97 50.01
CA GLN A 588 2.53 -24.62 50.56
C GLN A 588 1.27 -24.00 49.96
N TYR A 589 0.69 -23.05 50.68
CA TYR A 589 -0.53 -22.38 50.28
C TYR A 589 -0.33 -20.88 50.38
N ILE A 590 -0.42 -20.18 49.24
CA ILE A 590 -0.27 -18.73 49.17
C ILE A 590 -1.55 -18.08 48.66
N PRO A 591 -1.84 -16.82 48.99
CA PRO A 591 -2.92 -16.08 48.35
C PRO A 591 -2.69 -16.01 46.83
N MET A 592 -3.75 -16.18 46.03
CA MET A 592 -3.67 -15.93 44.59
C MET A 592 -3.49 -14.43 44.33
N ALA A 593 -2.81 -14.11 43.23
CA ALA A 593 -2.75 -12.78 42.63
C ALA A 593 -3.55 -12.75 41.31
N ASP A 594 -3.78 -11.55 40.74
CA ASP A 594 -4.50 -11.38 39.47
C ASP A 594 -3.91 -12.24 38.34
N ARG A 595 -2.58 -12.41 38.31
CA ARG A 595 -1.88 -13.28 37.34
C ARG A 595 -2.34 -14.74 37.41
N ASP A 596 -2.70 -15.25 38.58
CA ASP A 596 -3.12 -16.64 38.77
C ASP A 596 -4.55 -16.88 38.25
N LEU A 597 -5.43 -15.88 38.37
CA LEU A 597 -6.77 -15.91 37.76
C LEU A 597 -6.70 -15.81 36.22
N ASN A 598 -5.87 -14.90 35.71
CA ASN A 598 -5.62 -14.80 34.27
C ASN A 598 -5.03 -16.11 33.71
N LYS A 599 -4.15 -16.79 34.46
CA LYS A 599 -3.64 -18.13 34.12
C LYS A 599 -4.78 -19.14 33.96
N LEU A 600 -5.68 -19.25 34.94
CA LEU A 600 -6.80 -20.18 34.89
C LEU A 600 -7.70 -19.95 33.67
N MET A 601 -7.97 -18.69 33.34
CA MET A 601 -8.76 -18.36 32.16
C MET A 601 -8.04 -18.71 30.86
N TYR A 602 -6.74 -18.40 30.77
CA TYR A 602 -5.94 -18.71 29.58
C TYR A 602 -5.86 -20.22 29.29
N GLU A 603 -5.80 -21.06 30.32
CA GLU A 603 -5.84 -22.53 30.17
C GLU A 603 -7.15 -23.00 29.52
N GLY A 604 -8.28 -22.34 29.80
CA GLY A 604 -9.59 -22.61 29.18
C GLY A 604 -9.85 -21.89 27.86
N ASP A 605 -9.06 -20.87 27.51
CA ASP A 605 -9.27 -20.04 26.33
C ASP A 605 -8.69 -20.67 25.05
N ASN A 606 -9.34 -20.40 23.92
CA ASN A 606 -8.79 -20.56 22.58
C ASN A 606 -8.69 -19.17 21.94
N ALA A 607 -7.74 -18.40 22.47
CA ALA A 607 -7.54 -17.00 22.11
C ALA A 607 -7.32 -16.80 20.60
N PHE A 608 -6.53 -17.68 19.97
CA PHE A 608 -6.28 -17.65 18.52
C PHE A 608 -7.58 -17.76 17.73
N ASP A 609 -8.41 -18.79 17.98
CA ASP A 609 -9.67 -18.99 17.25
C ASP A 609 -10.63 -17.80 17.44
N ARG A 610 -10.79 -17.34 18.68
CA ARG A 610 -11.70 -16.23 18.98
C ARG A 610 -11.25 -14.95 18.29
N LYS A 611 -9.96 -14.62 18.36
CA LYS A 611 -9.42 -13.43 17.68
C LYS A 611 -9.49 -13.55 16.16
N ASN A 612 -9.21 -14.73 15.61
CA ASN A 612 -9.34 -15.01 14.18
C ASN A 612 -10.78 -14.80 13.68
N ARG A 613 -11.79 -15.26 14.44
CA ARG A 613 -13.21 -15.02 14.11
C ARG A 613 -13.59 -13.54 14.15
N ILE A 614 -13.08 -12.79 15.12
CA ILE A 614 -13.31 -11.33 15.21
C ILE A 614 -12.70 -10.62 14.00
N ILE A 615 -11.43 -10.89 13.67
CA ILE A 615 -10.78 -10.26 12.52
C ILE A 615 -11.49 -10.65 11.21
N ASN A 616 -11.91 -11.91 11.04
CA ASN A 616 -12.70 -12.32 9.89
C ASN A 616 -14.03 -11.56 9.81
N HIS A 617 -14.73 -11.39 10.92
CA HIS A 617 -15.97 -10.59 10.96
C HIS A 617 -15.71 -9.13 10.55
N LEU A 618 -14.62 -8.53 11.03
CA LEU A 618 -14.24 -7.18 10.63
C LEU A 618 -13.91 -7.08 9.13
N LEU A 619 -13.18 -8.05 8.57
CA LEU A 619 -12.90 -8.13 7.13
C LEU A 619 -14.20 -8.24 6.30
N THR A 620 -15.18 -9.01 6.76
CA THR A 620 -16.46 -9.15 6.03
C THR A 620 -17.25 -7.85 5.93
N ARG A 621 -17.04 -6.87 6.82
CA ARG A 621 -17.66 -5.54 6.70
C ARG A 621 -17.21 -4.78 5.46
N PHE A 622 -16.04 -5.14 4.92
CA PHE A 622 -15.46 -4.57 3.71
C PHE A 622 -15.62 -5.49 2.49
N GLY A 623 -16.43 -6.56 2.60
CA GLY A 623 -16.61 -7.54 1.52
C GLY A 623 -15.40 -8.44 1.26
N GLU A 624 -14.40 -8.45 2.16
CA GLU A 624 -13.16 -9.22 1.99
C GLU A 624 -13.16 -10.51 2.81
N ALA A 625 -12.49 -11.53 2.27
CA ALA A 625 -12.30 -12.82 2.93
C ALA A 625 -10.84 -13.27 2.81
N TYR A 626 -10.27 -13.72 3.93
CA TYR A 626 -8.89 -14.19 3.97
C TYR A 626 -8.85 -15.72 3.76
N ASN A 627 -8.69 -16.13 2.50
CA ASN A 627 -8.81 -17.51 2.03
C ASN A 627 -7.45 -18.24 1.99
N ASP A 628 -6.95 -18.64 3.15
CA ASP A 628 -5.68 -19.37 3.28
C ASP A 628 -5.85 -20.80 3.82
N ASN A 629 -4.96 -21.70 3.39
CA ASN A 629 -4.88 -23.06 3.94
C ASN A 629 -4.06 -23.06 5.25
N TYR A 630 -4.65 -22.57 6.34
CA TYR A 630 -3.99 -22.44 7.67
C TYR A 630 -3.24 -23.71 8.07
N LYS A 631 -3.83 -24.90 7.85
CA LYS A 631 -3.23 -26.18 8.26
C LYS A 631 -1.91 -26.44 7.52
N GLU A 632 -1.90 -26.23 6.21
CA GLU A 632 -0.71 -26.41 5.39
C GLU A 632 0.39 -25.40 5.75
N LEU A 633 0.02 -24.15 6.05
CA LEU A 633 0.97 -23.12 6.50
C LEU A 633 1.56 -23.45 7.88
N LEU A 634 0.73 -23.91 8.81
CA LEU A 634 1.15 -24.35 10.13
C LEU A 634 2.10 -25.56 10.05
N ASP A 635 1.76 -26.58 9.26
CA ASP A 635 2.59 -27.78 9.09
C ASP A 635 4.00 -27.40 8.59
N LYS A 636 4.12 -26.39 7.73
CA LYS A 636 5.40 -25.87 7.23
C LYS A 636 6.16 -25.06 8.27
N ALA A 637 5.47 -24.19 9.01
CA ALA A 637 6.07 -23.43 10.10
C ALA A 637 6.70 -24.39 11.14
N LEU A 638 5.99 -25.47 11.47
CA LEU A 638 6.49 -26.51 12.37
C LEU A 638 7.74 -27.22 11.79
N LEU A 639 7.79 -27.45 10.48
CA LEU A 639 8.95 -28.06 9.80
C LEU A 639 10.21 -27.17 9.83
N ILE A 640 10.06 -25.84 9.85
CA ILE A 640 11.19 -24.90 9.95
C ILE A 640 11.58 -24.59 11.41
N GLY A 641 10.99 -25.30 12.37
CA GLY A 641 11.27 -25.12 13.80
C GLY A 641 10.52 -23.96 14.46
N ASP A 642 9.55 -23.34 13.78
CA ASP A 642 8.68 -22.36 14.44
C ASP A 642 7.69 -23.07 15.36
N SER A 643 7.48 -22.53 16.55
CA SER A 643 6.40 -23.00 17.42
C SER A 643 5.05 -22.62 16.82
N LYS A 644 4.03 -23.46 17.04
CA LYS A 644 2.65 -23.16 16.66
C LYS A 644 2.21 -21.77 17.14
N ASN A 645 2.62 -21.37 18.35
CA ASN A 645 2.28 -20.08 18.94
C ASN A 645 2.82 -18.91 18.10
N LYS A 646 4.11 -19.00 17.75
CA LYS A 646 4.80 -17.98 16.97
C LYS A 646 4.15 -17.82 15.60
N PHE A 647 3.78 -18.94 14.96
CA PHE A 647 3.04 -18.93 13.70
C PHE A 647 1.66 -18.29 13.84
N GLU A 648 0.86 -18.71 14.82
CA GLU A 648 -0.50 -18.18 15.05
C GLU A 648 -0.51 -16.66 15.31
N HIS A 649 0.46 -16.16 16.08
CA HIS A 649 0.64 -14.71 16.28
C HIS A 649 0.98 -13.99 14.99
N GLN A 650 1.95 -14.49 14.22
CA GLN A 650 2.31 -13.90 12.92
C GLN A 650 1.13 -13.93 11.94
N TYR A 651 0.34 -15.01 11.95
CA TYR A 651 -0.85 -15.15 11.11
C TYR A 651 -1.92 -14.10 11.44
N LEU A 652 -2.25 -13.91 12.71
CA LEU A 652 -3.20 -12.88 13.14
C LEU A 652 -2.68 -11.48 12.84
N LYS A 653 -1.38 -11.22 13.08
CA LYS A 653 -0.75 -9.93 12.77
C LYS A 653 -0.80 -9.61 11.28
N HIS A 654 -0.56 -10.60 10.43
CA HIS A 654 -0.65 -10.45 8.98
C HIS A 654 -2.08 -10.13 8.53
N LYS A 655 -3.09 -10.81 9.07
CA LYS A 655 -4.52 -10.49 8.83
C LYS A 655 -4.91 -9.11 9.33
N ALA A 656 -4.47 -8.73 10.53
CA ALA A 656 -4.75 -7.41 11.09
C ALA A 656 -4.11 -6.30 10.24
N ASN A 657 -2.88 -6.51 9.76
CA ASN A 657 -2.23 -5.57 8.85
C ASN A 657 -2.96 -5.48 7.50
N PHE A 658 -3.47 -6.59 6.97
CA PHE A 658 -4.33 -6.57 5.78
C PHE A 658 -5.60 -5.71 6.01
N LEU A 659 -6.27 -5.90 7.16
CA LEU A 659 -7.45 -5.13 7.52
C LEU A 659 -7.16 -3.63 7.71
N LYS A 660 -6.01 -3.26 8.30
CA LYS A 660 -5.61 -1.85 8.47
C LYS A 660 -5.45 -1.12 7.14
N GLU A 661 -5.14 -1.85 6.09
CA GLU A 661 -4.84 -1.29 4.78
C GLU A 661 -5.93 -1.52 3.74
N ILE A 662 -7.01 -2.18 4.13
CA ILE A 662 -8.11 -2.59 3.25
C ILE A 662 -8.70 -1.43 2.45
N ILE A 663 -8.87 -0.28 3.10
CA ILE A 663 -9.37 0.95 2.47
C ILE A 663 -8.43 1.38 1.35
N LYS A 664 -7.12 1.38 1.63
CA LYS A 664 -6.10 1.76 0.65
C LYS A 664 -6.09 0.80 -0.53
N PHE A 665 -6.23 -0.50 -0.29
CA PHE A 665 -6.27 -1.49 -1.37
C PHE A 665 -7.49 -1.34 -2.26
N ASN A 666 -8.66 -1.13 -1.67
CA ASN A 666 -9.91 -1.05 -2.42
C ASN A 666 -10.05 0.30 -3.13
N ARG A 667 -9.67 1.41 -2.48
CA ARG A 667 -9.68 2.75 -3.09
C ARG A 667 -8.69 2.87 -4.25
N TYR A 668 -7.49 2.31 -4.10
CA TYR A 668 -6.39 2.47 -5.05
C TYR A 668 -6.00 1.15 -5.72
N GLN A 669 -6.97 0.27 -5.96
CA GLN A 669 -6.75 -1.06 -6.53
C GLN A 669 -6.04 -1.00 -7.89
N SER A 670 -6.46 -0.04 -8.73
CA SER A 670 -5.91 0.15 -10.07
C SER A 670 -4.70 1.08 -10.09
N LEU A 671 -4.21 1.58 -8.94
CA LEU A 671 -3.13 2.57 -8.91
C LEU A 671 -1.82 1.98 -9.47
N GLY A 672 -1.32 2.60 -10.54
CA GLY A 672 -0.06 2.26 -11.19
C GLY A 672 1.17 2.78 -10.46
N VAL A 673 2.34 2.51 -11.01
CA VAL A 673 3.62 3.00 -10.46
C VAL A 673 3.74 4.52 -10.67
N ASP A 674 3.98 5.26 -9.58
CA ASP A 674 4.35 6.67 -9.64
C ASP A 674 5.84 6.81 -10.01
N ILE A 675 6.11 7.09 -11.29
CA ILE A 675 7.47 7.20 -11.82
C ILE A 675 8.22 8.46 -11.33
N TYR A 676 7.52 9.47 -10.81
CA TYR A 676 8.10 10.73 -10.34
C TYR A 676 8.36 10.77 -8.83
N SER A 677 7.91 9.75 -8.10
CA SER A 677 8.17 9.64 -6.67
C SER A 677 9.67 9.51 -6.39
N LYS A 678 10.19 10.13 -5.32
CA LYS A 678 11.55 9.82 -4.85
C LYS A 678 11.68 8.36 -4.39
N GLU A 679 10.55 7.70 -4.19
CA GLU A 679 10.39 6.33 -3.77
C GLU A 679 9.88 5.43 -4.91
N THR A 680 10.00 5.79 -6.20
CA THR A 680 9.61 4.90 -7.32
C THR A 680 10.23 3.50 -7.16
N ASN A 681 11.49 3.48 -6.71
CA ASN A 681 12.23 2.27 -6.36
C ASN A 681 11.90 1.72 -4.96
N ARG A 682 10.78 2.08 -4.33
CA ARG A 682 10.36 1.54 -3.01
C ARG A 682 8.83 1.38 -2.91
N SER A 683 8.08 2.09 -3.74
CA SER A 683 6.63 2.11 -3.72
C SER A 683 6.07 0.82 -4.31
N SER A 684 5.72 -0.13 -3.43
CA SER A 684 4.92 -1.28 -3.80
C SER A 684 3.48 -0.83 -4.07
N THR A 685 2.97 -1.06 -5.29
CA THR A 685 1.60 -0.66 -5.65
C THR A 685 0.58 -1.30 -4.70
N PRO A 686 -0.56 -0.64 -4.40
CA PRO A 686 -1.59 -1.21 -3.51
C PRO A 686 -2.03 -2.62 -3.95
N LEU A 687 -2.13 -2.86 -5.26
CA LEU A 687 -2.44 -4.17 -5.82
C LEU A 687 -1.38 -5.23 -5.48
N LYS A 688 -0.08 -4.91 -5.67
CA LYS A 688 1.02 -5.83 -5.28
C LYS A 688 0.91 -6.18 -3.80
N ARG A 689 0.63 -5.19 -2.95
CA ARG A 689 0.49 -5.39 -1.50
C ARG A 689 -0.70 -6.25 -1.15
N LYS A 690 -1.87 -6.00 -1.76
CA LYS A 690 -3.10 -6.82 -1.59
C LYS A 690 -2.83 -8.29 -1.94
N ILE A 691 -2.25 -8.54 -3.12
CA ILE A 691 -1.89 -9.89 -3.57
C ILE A 691 -0.88 -10.52 -2.60
N SER A 692 0.15 -9.79 -2.17
CA SER A 692 1.12 -10.30 -1.20
C SER A 692 0.45 -10.70 0.12
N TYR A 693 -0.50 -9.91 0.63
CA TYR A 693 -1.25 -10.28 1.83
C TYR A 693 -2.05 -11.56 1.63
N LEU A 694 -2.87 -11.63 0.57
CA LEU A 694 -3.77 -12.75 0.29
C LEU A 694 -3.05 -14.04 -0.12
N THR A 695 -1.75 -13.97 -0.45
CA THR A 695 -0.93 -15.13 -0.85
C THR A 695 0.12 -15.49 0.20
N GLY A 696 0.22 -14.73 1.30
CA GLY A 696 1.22 -14.92 2.34
C GLY A 696 2.66 -14.63 1.88
N LEU A 697 2.85 -13.69 0.94
CA LEU A 697 4.17 -13.17 0.56
C LEU A 697 4.57 -12.02 1.49
N ARG A 698 5.88 -11.88 1.76
CA ARG A 698 6.38 -10.79 2.58
C ARG A 698 6.32 -9.47 1.83
N LEU A 699 5.99 -8.41 2.57
CA LEU A 699 6.19 -7.05 2.11
C LEU A 699 7.60 -6.63 2.48
N ASP A 700 8.45 -6.52 1.47
CA ASP A 700 9.83 -6.10 1.64
C ASP A 700 9.96 -4.57 1.58
N GLU A 701 10.87 -4.02 2.37
CA GLU A 701 11.23 -2.60 2.33
C GLU A 701 12.04 -2.24 1.07
N THR A 702 12.71 -3.24 0.48
CA THR A 702 13.51 -3.08 -0.74
C THR A 702 12.67 -3.44 -1.98
N PRO A 703 12.85 -2.73 -3.10
CA PRO A 703 12.11 -3.02 -4.32
C PRO A 703 12.58 -4.31 -4.99
N ARG A 704 13.86 -4.69 -4.79
CA ARG A 704 14.51 -5.85 -5.42
C ARG A 704 14.16 -7.12 -4.67
N ILE A 705 13.87 -8.16 -5.43
CA ILE A 705 13.78 -9.54 -4.97
C ILE A 705 15.18 -10.02 -4.61
N LEU A 706 16.19 -9.71 -5.45
CA LEU A 706 17.57 -10.12 -5.24
C LEU A 706 18.32 -9.09 -4.37
N LYS A 707 18.24 -9.25 -3.04
CA LYS A 707 18.82 -8.31 -2.06
C LYS A 707 20.33 -8.46 -1.85
N ALA A 708 20.82 -9.70 -1.93
CA ALA A 708 22.23 -10.05 -1.81
C ALA A 708 22.59 -11.08 -2.87
N SER A 709 23.77 -10.96 -3.45
CA SER A 709 24.25 -11.91 -4.46
C SER A 709 24.39 -13.29 -3.83
N LEU A 710 23.59 -14.26 -4.25
CA LEU A 710 23.79 -15.66 -3.89
C LEU A 710 25.14 -16.18 -4.42
N LYS A 711 25.84 -15.47 -5.32
CA LYS A 711 27.11 -15.93 -5.91
C LYS A 711 28.27 -15.94 -4.91
N ASP A 712 28.23 -15.08 -3.89
CA ASP A 712 29.28 -15.03 -2.87
C ASP A 712 29.12 -16.12 -1.80
N GLU A 713 27.88 -16.60 -1.64
CA GLU A 713 27.50 -17.59 -0.62
C GLU A 713 27.34 -19.01 -1.21
N LEU A 714 26.95 -19.12 -2.48
CA LEU A 714 26.80 -20.34 -3.25
C LEU A 714 27.72 -20.32 -4.47
N ILE A 715 28.81 -21.06 -4.40
CA ILE A 715 29.79 -21.18 -5.50
C ILE A 715 29.42 -22.38 -6.36
N GLY A 716 28.87 -22.14 -7.54
CA GLY A 716 28.69 -23.17 -8.55
C GLY A 716 30.03 -23.54 -9.19
N LYS A 717 30.46 -24.81 -9.06
CA LYS A 717 31.58 -25.36 -9.82
C LYS A 717 31.09 -26.47 -10.74
N ARG A 718 31.44 -26.42 -12.02
CA ARG A 718 31.22 -27.54 -12.95
C ARG A 718 32.16 -28.66 -12.56
N LEU A 719 31.61 -29.75 -12.03
CA LEU A 719 32.38 -30.92 -11.64
C LEU A 719 32.63 -31.80 -12.87
N THR A 720 33.88 -32.17 -13.11
CA THR A 720 34.20 -33.22 -14.11
C THR A 720 34.07 -34.60 -13.45
N SER A 721 33.94 -35.65 -14.25
CA SER A 721 33.92 -37.05 -13.74
C SER A 721 35.17 -37.40 -12.91
N ALA A 722 36.28 -36.66 -13.08
CA ALA A 722 37.48 -36.82 -12.26
C ALA A 722 37.37 -36.22 -10.84
N ASN A 723 36.40 -35.35 -10.57
CA ASN A 723 36.17 -34.69 -9.27
C ASN A 723 35.11 -35.40 -8.40
N ILE A 724 34.53 -36.47 -8.93
CA ILE A 724 33.39 -37.20 -8.38
C ILE A 724 33.88 -38.62 -8.11
N ARG A 725 33.84 -39.06 -6.84
CA ARG A 725 34.12 -40.45 -6.49
C ARG A 725 32.82 -41.13 -6.09
N GLU A 726 32.45 -42.18 -6.82
CA GLU A 726 31.34 -43.04 -6.42
C GLU A 726 31.87 -44.06 -5.39
N GLU A 727 31.46 -43.86 -4.14
CA GLU A 727 31.78 -44.75 -3.03
C GLU A 727 30.62 -45.71 -2.81
N VAL A 728 30.91 -47.01 -2.86
CA VAL A 728 29.97 -48.06 -2.44
C VAL A 728 30.30 -48.41 -1.01
N ASN A 729 29.38 -48.16 -0.08
CA ASN A 729 29.58 -48.54 1.31
C ASN A 729 29.65 -50.09 1.40
N PRO A 730 30.75 -50.69 1.90
CA PRO A 730 30.95 -52.13 1.87
C PRO A 730 29.96 -52.93 2.73
N HIS A 731 29.24 -52.27 3.66
CA HIS A 731 28.35 -52.94 4.62
C HIS A 731 26.88 -52.94 4.20
N ASN A 732 26.45 -52.01 3.34
CA ASN A 732 25.05 -51.90 2.94
C ASN A 732 24.84 -51.72 1.42
N LEU A 733 25.92 -51.76 0.62
CA LEU A 733 25.91 -51.62 -0.84
C LEU A 733 25.29 -50.29 -1.36
N LYS A 734 24.99 -49.33 -0.48
CA LYS A 734 24.45 -48.02 -0.86
C LYS A 734 25.54 -47.22 -1.55
N LYS A 735 25.28 -46.81 -2.79
CA LYS A 735 26.12 -45.90 -3.58
C LYS A 735 25.97 -44.50 -3.01
N SER A 736 27.08 -43.79 -2.87
CA SER A 736 27.12 -42.38 -2.53
C SER A 736 28.21 -41.68 -3.30
N ILE A 737 28.03 -40.39 -3.56
CA ILE A 737 29.01 -39.58 -4.26
C ILE A 737 29.78 -38.74 -3.23
N SER A 738 31.11 -38.83 -3.24
CA SER A 738 32.00 -37.96 -2.47
C SER A 738 32.73 -36.97 -3.37
N LEU A 739 33.02 -35.79 -2.81
CA LEU A 739 33.63 -34.65 -3.51
C LEU A 739 35.03 -34.38 -2.92
N ASP A 740 36.04 -34.29 -3.79
CA ASP A 740 37.45 -34.11 -3.38
C ASP A 740 37.78 -32.69 -2.89
N SER A 741 36.89 -31.70 -3.07
CA SER A 741 37.22 -30.26 -2.98
C SER A 741 36.60 -29.46 -1.80
N GLY A 742 36.17 -30.12 -0.72
CA GLY A 742 35.57 -29.45 0.44
C GLY A 742 36.58 -29.05 1.51
N SER A 743 36.66 -27.77 1.88
CA SER A 743 37.27 -27.40 3.17
C SER A 743 36.42 -27.99 4.29
N LYS A 744 37.02 -28.35 5.45
CA LYS A 744 36.31 -29.00 6.58
C LYS A 744 35.02 -28.30 7.04
N ASN A 745 34.83 -27.01 6.71
CA ASN A 745 33.70 -26.18 7.14
C ASN A 745 32.70 -25.78 6.04
N LYS A 746 32.93 -26.07 4.75
CA LYS A 746 32.03 -25.64 3.66
C LYS A 746 31.23 -26.82 3.09
N VAL A 747 29.91 -26.67 3.06
CA VAL A 747 28.96 -27.64 2.48
C VAL A 747 28.96 -27.50 0.96
N THR A 748 29.09 -28.62 0.23
CA THR A 748 29.10 -28.61 -1.23
C THR A 748 28.04 -29.57 -1.76
N PHE A 749 27.19 -29.08 -2.66
CA PHE A 749 26.16 -29.88 -3.33
C PHE A 749 26.61 -30.24 -4.76
N LEU A 750 26.23 -31.43 -5.24
CA LEU A 750 26.54 -31.90 -6.59
C LEU A 750 25.48 -31.42 -7.59
N VAL A 751 25.91 -30.64 -8.58
CA VAL A 751 25.03 -29.92 -9.51
C VAL A 751 25.30 -30.33 -10.96
N ASN A 752 24.25 -30.68 -11.71
CA ASN A 752 24.38 -31.15 -13.10
C ASN A 752 23.93 -30.13 -14.16
N SER A 753 23.23 -29.04 -13.81
CA SER A 753 22.77 -28.00 -14.76
C SER A 753 22.47 -26.64 -14.09
N SER A 754 22.17 -25.61 -14.87
CA SER A 754 21.78 -24.26 -14.39
C SER A 754 20.40 -24.21 -13.72
N GLU A 755 19.51 -25.18 -13.99
CA GLU A 755 18.20 -25.35 -13.35
C GLU A 755 18.31 -25.77 -11.86
N TYR A 756 19.53 -25.99 -11.37
CA TYR A 756 19.75 -26.59 -10.06
C TYR A 756 19.53 -25.64 -8.87
N PHE A 757 19.57 -24.31 -9.06
CA PHE A 757 19.16 -23.39 -7.99
C PHE A 757 17.71 -23.65 -7.58
N ARG A 758 16.82 -23.82 -8.56
CA ARG A 758 15.42 -24.21 -8.36
C ARG A 758 15.32 -25.53 -7.61
N TYR A 759 16.10 -26.52 -8.02
CA TYR A 759 16.15 -27.83 -7.38
C TYR A 759 16.57 -27.75 -5.88
N LEU A 760 17.68 -27.08 -5.59
CA LEU A 760 18.17 -26.93 -4.22
C LEU A 760 17.20 -26.16 -3.33
N PHE A 761 16.63 -25.06 -3.82
CA PHE A 761 15.71 -24.26 -3.03
C PHE A 761 14.41 -25.00 -2.75
N GLN A 762 13.97 -25.85 -3.67
CA GLN A 762 12.79 -26.70 -3.50
C GLN A 762 13.01 -27.84 -2.50
N TYR A 763 14.14 -28.55 -2.59
CA TYR A 763 14.35 -29.80 -1.85
C TYR A 763 15.32 -29.70 -0.68
N GLY A 764 16.22 -28.71 -0.68
CA GLY A 764 17.22 -28.50 0.37
C GLY A 764 16.65 -27.98 1.69
N ILE A 765 15.40 -27.50 1.69
CA ILE A 765 14.70 -27.08 2.91
C ILE A 765 14.03 -28.27 3.65
N ASN A 766 13.93 -29.45 3.03
CA ASN A 766 13.20 -30.57 3.61
C ASN A 766 14.16 -31.53 4.31
N GLU A 767 14.07 -31.61 5.64
CA GLU A 767 14.88 -32.48 6.49
C GLU A 767 14.83 -33.96 6.04
N LYS A 768 13.72 -34.43 5.47
CA LYS A 768 13.57 -35.81 4.98
C LYS A 768 14.54 -36.16 3.84
N ASN A 769 15.06 -35.15 3.16
CA ASN A 769 16.06 -35.32 2.12
C ASN A 769 17.48 -35.37 2.70
N TYR A 770 17.64 -35.46 4.03
CA TYR A 770 18.93 -35.58 4.69
C TYR A 770 18.99 -36.83 5.56
N GLU A 771 20.20 -37.38 5.72
CA GLU A 771 20.45 -38.54 6.57
C GLU A 771 21.81 -38.38 7.25
N ILE A 772 21.87 -38.56 8.58
CA ILE A 772 23.12 -38.55 9.34
C ILE A 772 23.52 -40.01 9.63
N LYS A 773 24.70 -40.43 9.17
CA LYS A 773 25.26 -41.76 9.44
C LYS A 773 26.60 -41.70 10.16
N TYR A 774 26.89 -42.72 10.96
CA TYR A 774 28.20 -42.89 11.57
C TYR A 774 29.07 -43.78 10.68
N GLU A 775 30.15 -43.23 10.12
CA GLU A 775 31.07 -43.92 9.23
C GLU A 775 32.52 -43.52 9.54
N GLY A 776 33.45 -44.48 9.63
CA GLY A 776 34.89 -44.18 9.76
C GLY A 776 35.29 -43.33 10.98
N LYS A 777 34.65 -43.54 12.14
CA LYS A 777 34.80 -42.72 13.38
C LYS A 777 34.31 -41.28 13.28
N LYS A 778 33.49 -40.94 12.27
CA LYS A 778 32.90 -39.62 12.08
C LYS A 778 31.41 -39.73 11.79
N TYR A 779 30.68 -38.63 11.97
CA TYR A 779 29.29 -38.47 11.57
C TYR A 779 29.22 -37.76 10.23
N VAL A 780 28.52 -38.36 9.27
CA VAL A 780 28.44 -37.90 7.88
C VAL A 780 27.02 -37.45 7.58
N ILE A 781 26.88 -36.25 7.02
CA ILE A 781 25.61 -35.72 6.52
C ILE A 781 25.49 -36.08 5.04
N TYR A 782 24.43 -36.79 4.68
CA TYR A 782 24.04 -37.07 3.31
C TYR A 782 22.87 -36.20 2.89
N PHE A 783 22.88 -35.76 1.63
CA PHE A 783 21.69 -35.28 0.94
C PHE A 783 21.18 -36.36 0.00
N ASN A 784 19.95 -36.81 0.25
CA ASN A 784 19.20 -37.81 -0.49
C ASN A 784 18.19 -37.07 -1.39
N PRO A 785 18.54 -36.81 -2.66
CA PRO A 785 17.65 -36.14 -3.59
C PRO A 785 16.36 -36.97 -3.83
N PRO A 786 15.16 -36.37 -3.76
CA PRO A 786 13.90 -37.11 -4.00
C PRO A 786 13.69 -37.53 -5.46
N THR A 787 14.59 -37.13 -6.37
CA THR A 787 14.60 -37.52 -7.79
C THR A 787 15.15 -38.93 -8.05
N GLY A 788 15.63 -39.61 -7.01
CA GLY A 788 16.19 -40.98 -7.14
C GLY A 788 17.66 -41.02 -7.56
N GLU A 789 18.32 -39.87 -7.67
CA GLU A 789 19.77 -39.78 -7.88
C GLU A 789 20.54 -40.32 -6.67
N VAL A 790 21.82 -40.65 -6.88
CA VAL A 790 22.71 -41.19 -5.86
C VAL A 790 22.93 -40.13 -4.75
N ALA A 791 22.88 -40.55 -3.49
CA ALA A 791 23.05 -39.67 -2.34
C ALA A 791 24.41 -38.93 -2.38
N THR A 792 24.39 -37.63 -2.10
CA THR A 792 25.61 -36.81 -2.06
C THR A 792 26.12 -36.69 -0.62
N LYS A 793 27.41 -36.98 -0.41
CA LYS A 793 28.10 -36.82 0.87
C LYS A 793 28.47 -35.36 1.07
N LEU A 794 27.82 -34.68 2.02
CA LEU A 794 27.94 -33.22 2.19
C LEU A 794 29.09 -32.81 3.13
N LEU A 795 29.16 -33.42 4.31
CA LEU A 795 30.11 -33.02 5.36
C LEU A 795 30.39 -34.18 6.33
N MET A 796 31.59 -34.21 6.92
CA MET A 796 32.01 -35.19 7.94
C MET A 796 32.45 -34.47 9.21
N LEU A 797 31.89 -34.86 10.35
CA LEU A 797 32.02 -34.19 11.64
C LEU A 797 32.40 -35.17 12.75
N ASP A 798 32.92 -34.66 13.86
CA ASP A 798 33.48 -35.51 14.93
C ASP A 798 32.42 -35.94 15.96
N SER A 799 31.26 -35.26 16.00
CA SER A 799 30.15 -35.56 16.92
C SER A 799 28.77 -35.56 16.26
N GLN A 800 27.84 -36.38 16.77
CA GLN A 800 26.45 -36.42 16.32
C GLN A 800 25.73 -35.10 16.57
N GLN A 801 26.02 -34.45 17.69
CA GLN A 801 25.38 -33.18 18.08
C GLN A 801 25.85 -32.04 17.17
N GLU A 802 27.13 -32.04 16.79
CA GLU A 802 27.68 -31.11 15.80
C GLU A 802 27.05 -31.32 14.42
N ALA A 803 26.83 -32.58 14.02
CA ALA A 803 26.15 -32.90 12.76
C ALA A 803 24.69 -32.45 12.73
N LYS A 804 23.96 -32.59 13.85
CA LYS A 804 22.59 -32.07 13.95
C LYS A 804 22.56 -30.55 13.86
N HIS A 805 23.39 -29.84 14.62
CA HIS A 805 23.47 -28.39 14.57
C HIS A 805 23.84 -27.90 13.15
N LYS A 806 24.76 -28.60 12.48
CA LYS A 806 25.15 -28.23 11.12
C LYS A 806 24.06 -28.47 10.09
N LEU A 807 23.26 -29.52 10.26
CA LEU A 807 22.06 -29.75 9.45
C LEU A 807 21.02 -28.64 9.67
N GLU A 808 20.78 -28.22 10.92
CA GLU A 808 19.91 -27.09 11.24
C GLU A 808 20.39 -25.79 10.58
N ASP A 809 21.71 -25.52 10.56
CA ASP A 809 22.28 -24.38 9.85
C ASP A 809 21.99 -24.42 8.33
N ILE A 810 22.07 -25.61 7.70
CA ILE A 810 21.78 -25.80 6.27
C ILE A 810 20.29 -25.54 5.98
N LEU A 811 19.39 -26.11 6.78
CA LEU A 811 17.95 -25.93 6.63
C LEU A 811 17.56 -24.46 6.82
N ARG A 812 18.12 -23.81 7.84
CA ARG A 812 17.91 -22.39 8.11
C ARG A 812 18.39 -21.52 6.95
N PHE A 813 19.56 -21.81 6.38
CA PHE A 813 20.06 -21.11 5.20
C PHE A 813 19.07 -21.16 4.03
N PHE A 814 18.59 -22.33 3.62
CA PHE A 814 17.64 -22.43 2.51
C PHE A 814 16.29 -21.79 2.83
N SER A 815 15.83 -21.88 4.09
CA SER A 815 14.61 -21.20 4.54
C SER A 815 14.72 -19.69 4.44
N GLU A 816 15.79 -19.10 5.01
CA GLU A 816 16.05 -17.66 4.97
C GLU A 816 16.21 -17.16 3.53
N LYS A 817 16.91 -17.90 2.67
CA LYS A 817 17.10 -17.51 1.27
C LYS A 817 15.84 -17.68 0.43
N ASN A 818 15.00 -18.70 0.66
CA ASN A 818 13.68 -18.76 0.03
C ASN A 818 12.87 -17.52 0.44
N LEU A 819 12.72 -17.31 1.75
CA LEU A 819 11.90 -16.24 2.31
C LEU A 819 12.36 -14.83 1.87
N ALA A 820 13.66 -14.61 1.73
CA ALA A 820 14.21 -13.33 1.28
C ALA A 820 13.97 -13.03 -0.20
N ASN A 821 13.71 -14.05 -1.02
CA ASN A 821 13.50 -13.95 -2.47
C ASN A 821 12.04 -14.27 -2.87
N GLU A 822 11.11 -14.44 -1.93
CA GLU A 822 9.69 -14.74 -2.22
C GLU A 822 8.88 -13.44 -2.40
N SER A 823 8.92 -12.88 -3.60
CA SER A 823 8.14 -11.69 -3.99
C SER A 823 7.93 -11.66 -5.52
N PHE A 824 7.34 -10.61 -6.08
CA PHE A 824 7.12 -10.46 -7.52
C PHE A 824 7.12 -8.99 -7.95
N HIS A 825 7.29 -8.74 -9.25
CA HIS A 825 7.20 -7.42 -9.86
C HIS A 825 5.94 -7.30 -10.72
N ILE A 826 5.37 -6.09 -10.76
CA ILE A 826 4.33 -5.71 -11.72
C ILE A 826 5.01 -4.79 -12.72
N VAL A 827 5.04 -5.19 -13.99
CA VAL A 827 5.61 -4.39 -15.09
C VAL A 827 4.49 -3.96 -16.01
N GLU A 828 4.27 -2.65 -16.06
CA GLU A 828 3.34 -2.03 -16.99
C GLU A 828 4.04 -1.82 -18.33
N HIS A 829 3.56 -2.47 -19.39
CA HIS A 829 4.23 -2.36 -20.68
C HIS A 829 4.07 -0.96 -21.28
N ILE A 830 3.00 -0.22 -20.95
CA ILE A 830 2.81 1.16 -21.41
C ILE A 830 3.98 2.07 -20.98
N LEU A 831 4.58 1.81 -19.82
CA LEU A 831 5.75 2.55 -19.34
C LEU A 831 7.02 2.20 -20.10
N LEU A 832 7.08 1.04 -20.77
CA LEU A 832 8.21 0.62 -21.60
C LEU A 832 8.17 1.23 -23.01
N ARG A 833 7.12 1.98 -23.37
CA ARG A 833 7.00 2.59 -24.69
C ARG A 833 8.09 3.63 -24.95
N PRO A 834 8.36 3.99 -26.22
CA PRO A 834 9.13 5.18 -26.53
C PRO A 834 8.39 6.42 -26.00
N VAL A 835 9.03 7.15 -25.11
CA VAL A 835 8.53 8.46 -24.67
C VAL A 835 9.31 9.52 -25.41
N ASP A 836 8.59 10.34 -26.16
CA ASP A 836 9.20 11.45 -26.87
C ASP A 836 9.48 12.60 -25.92
N GLN A 837 10.75 12.99 -25.85
CA GLN A 837 11.11 14.25 -25.24
C GLN A 837 10.86 15.38 -26.23
N THR A 838 10.16 16.42 -25.78
CA THR A 838 9.92 17.62 -26.60
C THR A 838 11.17 18.47 -26.76
N ARG A 839 12.23 18.21 -25.97
CA ARG A 839 13.48 18.96 -26.02
C ARG A 839 14.43 18.38 -27.06
N CYS A 840 15.28 19.16 -27.70
CA CYS A 840 16.27 18.70 -28.67
C CYS A 840 17.47 19.64 -28.72
N THR A 841 18.57 19.16 -29.29
CA THR A 841 19.62 20.02 -29.83
C THR A 841 19.39 20.20 -31.33
N TYR A 842 19.95 21.27 -31.88
CA TYR A 842 20.09 21.38 -33.34
C TYR A 842 21.53 21.09 -33.72
N THR A 843 21.72 20.49 -34.88
CA THR A 843 23.00 20.39 -35.58
C THR A 843 22.88 21.13 -36.89
N LEU A 844 23.75 22.12 -37.11
CA LEU A 844 23.87 22.89 -38.35
C LEU A 844 24.74 22.11 -39.34
N LEU A 845 24.29 22.07 -40.59
CA LEU A 845 24.94 21.37 -41.68
C LEU A 845 25.70 22.34 -42.61
N ASP A 846 26.57 21.78 -43.43
CA ASP A 846 27.17 22.48 -44.57
C ASP A 846 26.17 22.71 -45.71
N GLU A 847 26.59 23.46 -46.74
CA GLU A 847 25.76 23.85 -47.88
C GLU A 847 25.27 22.67 -48.72
N ASN A 848 25.92 21.51 -48.63
CA ASN A 848 25.52 20.29 -49.33
C ASN A 848 24.65 19.35 -48.46
N CYS A 849 24.37 19.74 -47.21
CA CYS A 849 23.66 18.93 -46.22
C CYS A 849 24.33 17.57 -45.89
N GLU A 850 25.65 17.46 -46.10
CA GLU A 850 26.43 16.24 -45.91
C GLU A 850 27.25 16.25 -44.60
N LYS A 851 27.78 17.40 -44.19
CA LYS A 851 28.65 17.50 -43.00
C LYS A 851 27.97 18.23 -41.85
N GLU A 852 28.14 17.69 -40.65
CA GLU A 852 27.71 18.32 -39.40
C GLU A 852 28.79 19.28 -38.89
N LEU A 853 28.46 20.57 -38.77
CA LEU A 853 29.43 21.61 -38.43
C LEU A 853 29.33 22.02 -36.96
N LEU A 854 28.16 22.48 -36.53
CA LEU A 854 27.95 23.07 -35.20
C LEU A 854 26.72 22.46 -34.53
N ARG A 855 26.80 22.11 -33.25
CA ARG A 855 25.67 21.63 -32.45
C ARG A 855 25.33 22.60 -31.33
N SER A 856 24.05 22.83 -31.08
CA SER A 856 23.61 23.75 -30.03
C SER A 856 24.18 23.40 -28.66
N SER A 857 24.50 24.43 -27.89
CA SER A 857 24.97 24.27 -26.50
C SER A 857 23.83 24.10 -25.51
N GLU A 858 22.65 24.64 -25.86
CA GLU A 858 21.45 24.55 -25.07
C GLU A 858 20.49 23.50 -25.66
N VAL A 859 19.68 22.94 -24.76
CA VAL A 859 18.63 21.95 -25.04
C VAL A 859 17.28 22.63 -24.79
N LEU A 860 16.57 22.98 -25.86
CA LEU A 860 15.26 23.65 -25.80
C LEU A 860 14.17 22.79 -26.44
N ASP A 861 12.91 23.22 -26.38
CA ASP A 861 11.83 22.54 -27.09
C ASP A 861 11.97 22.66 -28.62
N GLU A 862 11.35 21.75 -29.37
CA GLU A 862 11.50 21.64 -30.83
C GLU A 862 11.28 22.96 -31.59
N MET A 863 10.24 23.72 -31.22
CA MET A 863 9.94 25.01 -31.87
C MET A 863 10.97 26.08 -31.53
N ALA A 864 11.33 26.22 -30.25
CA ALA A 864 12.36 27.15 -29.80
C ALA A 864 13.73 26.78 -30.37
N GLN A 865 14.01 25.48 -30.51
CA GLN A 865 15.27 24.98 -31.05
C GLN A 865 15.36 25.22 -32.55
N ALA A 866 14.28 25.03 -33.30
CA ALA A 866 14.21 25.38 -34.72
C ALA A 866 14.37 26.90 -34.95
N ALA A 867 13.79 27.73 -34.08
CA ALA A 867 14.00 29.18 -34.11
C ALA A 867 15.46 29.55 -33.79
N ALA A 868 16.03 28.96 -32.74
CA ALA A 868 17.42 29.18 -32.35
C ALA A 868 18.41 28.71 -33.43
N ALA A 869 18.11 27.63 -34.15
CA ALA A 869 18.91 27.16 -35.28
C ALA A 869 18.95 28.19 -36.42
N LYS A 870 17.80 28.78 -36.76
CA LYS A 870 17.71 29.85 -37.76
C LYS A 870 18.54 31.07 -37.33
N ASP A 871 18.42 31.49 -36.07
CA ASP A 871 19.22 32.59 -35.52
C ASP A 871 20.72 32.28 -35.56
N ALA A 872 21.10 31.02 -35.25
CA ALA A 872 22.49 30.59 -35.30
C ALA A 872 23.05 30.58 -36.72
N ILE A 873 22.31 30.11 -37.73
CA ILE A 873 22.69 30.16 -39.15
C ILE A 873 22.93 31.62 -39.58
N LEU A 874 22.03 32.53 -39.21
CA LEU A 874 22.16 33.96 -39.53
C LEU A 874 23.42 34.58 -38.93
N LEU A 875 23.83 34.12 -37.75
CA LEU A 875 25.00 34.62 -37.02
C LEU A 875 26.31 33.91 -37.41
N ALA A 876 26.24 32.68 -37.91
CA ALA A 876 27.39 31.85 -38.27
C ALA A 876 28.16 32.37 -39.49
N GLY A 877 27.55 33.22 -40.32
CA GLY A 877 28.26 33.91 -41.41
C GLY A 877 29.25 35.01 -40.97
N TYR A 878 29.39 35.28 -39.67
CA TYR A 878 30.24 36.38 -39.17
C TYR A 878 31.40 35.87 -38.31
N GLN A 879 32.62 36.19 -38.71
CA GLN A 879 33.85 35.75 -38.03
C GLN A 879 33.91 36.15 -36.54
N ASN A 880 33.41 37.35 -36.17
CA ASN A 880 33.43 37.87 -34.80
C ASN A 880 32.50 37.10 -33.83
N ASN A 881 31.66 36.23 -34.35
CA ASN A 881 30.75 35.38 -33.59
C ASN A 881 31.40 34.04 -33.21
N TYR A 882 32.63 33.74 -33.64
CA TYR A 882 33.34 32.53 -33.23
C TYR A 882 34.34 32.79 -32.10
N LEU A 883 34.48 31.81 -31.21
CA LEU A 883 35.46 31.76 -30.13
C LEU A 883 36.14 30.39 -30.13
N VAL A 884 37.47 30.36 -29.98
CA VAL A 884 38.20 29.09 -29.77
C VAL A 884 38.50 28.96 -28.27
N VAL A 885 38.10 27.84 -27.69
CA VAL A 885 38.35 27.53 -26.27
C VAL A 885 39.21 26.28 -26.16
N THR A 886 40.21 26.31 -25.28
CA THR A 886 41.10 25.17 -25.03
C THR A 886 40.64 24.40 -23.80
N ALA A 887 40.36 23.10 -23.96
CA ALA A 887 40.00 22.20 -22.87
C ALA A 887 41.21 21.86 -21.98
N LYS A 888 40.95 21.34 -20.77
CA LYS A 888 42.02 20.89 -19.85
C LYS A 888 42.91 19.78 -20.42
N SER A 889 42.42 19.06 -21.43
CA SER A 889 43.13 18.02 -22.20
C SER A 889 44.13 18.59 -23.23
N GLY A 890 44.12 19.91 -23.49
CA GLY A 890 44.94 20.56 -24.51
C GLY A 890 44.30 20.61 -25.91
N LEU A 891 43.11 20.03 -26.08
CA LEU A 891 42.33 20.09 -27.32
C LEU A 891 41.53 21.39 -27.40
N HIS A 892 41.30 21.91 -28.62
CA HIS A 892 40.59 23.15 -28.88
C HIS A 892 39.17 22.88 -29.41
N LYS A 893 38.18 23.67 -28.96
CA LYS A 893 36.78 23.61 -29.43
C LYS A 893 36.34 24.98 -29.93
N VAL A 894 35.55 25.00 -31.00
CA VAL A 894 35.04 26.24 -31.59
C VAL A 894 33.62 26.48 -31.08
N LEU A 895 33.33 27.66 -30.57
CA LEU A 895 32.02 28.07 -30.08
C LEU A 895 31.48 29.22 -30.93
N LEU A 896 30.19 29.18 -31.24
CA LEU A 896 29.44 30.26 -31.89
C LEU A 896 28.67 31.05 -30.81
N LYS A 897 28.78 32.37 -30.80
CA LYS A 897 28.14 33.27 -29.85
C LYS A 897 27.32 34.37 -30.51
N ASN A 898 26.35 34.91 -29.80
CA ASN A 898 25.63 36.12 -30.23
C ASN A 898 26.39 37.42 -29.84
N ALA A 899 25.83 38.57 -30.19
CA ALA A 899 26.41 39.89 -29.93
C ALA A 899 26.62 40.22 -28.43
N VAL A 900 25.85 39.59 -27.53
CA VAL A 900 25.93 39.79 -26.08
C VAL A 900 26.86 38.76 -25.42
N GLY A 901 27.46 37.85 -26.20
CA GLY A 901 28.41 36.84 -25.72
C GLY A 901 27.80 35.53 -25.25
N ARG A 902 26.48 35.32 -25.39
CA ARG A 902 25.84 34.03 -25.11
C ARG A 902 26.24 33.01 -26.17
N ILE A 903 26.65 31.81 -25.75
CA ILE A 903 26.99 30.70 -26.65
C ILE A 903 25.71 30.09 -27.23
N LEU A 904 25.69 29.93 -28.55
CA LEU A 904 24.58 29.35 -29.31
C LEU A 904 24.87 27.88 -29.66
N ALA A 905 26.08 27.60 -30.18
CA ALA A 905 26.48 26.26 -30.63
C ALA A 905 28.00 26.04 -30.50
N ASN A 906 28.42 24.78 -30.54
CA ASN A 906 29.82 24.34 -30.47
C ASN A 906 30.15 23.43 -31.65
N SER A 907 31.42 23.37 -32.05
CA SER A 907 31.90 22.35 -33.00
C SER A 907 31.69 20.96 -32.43
N LEU A 908 31.32 20.02 -33.31
CA LEU A 908 31.20 18.61 -32.93
C LEU A 908 32.60 18.01 -32.70
N ASP A 909 33.55 18.38 -33.56
CA ASP A 909 34.95 17.96 -33.45
C ASP A 909 35.74 18.81 -32.45
N GLU A 910 36.72 18.15 -31.84
CA GLU A 910 37.80 18.78 -31.08
C GLU A 910 39.09 18.81 -31.93
N PHE A 911 39.78 19.95 -31.92
CA PHE A 911 40.93 20.21 -32.77
C PHE A 911 42.24 20.12 -31.99
N SER A 912 43.25 19.51 -32.59
CA SER A 912 44.57 19.31 -31.95
C SER A 912 45.39 20.59 -31.76
N ASN A 913 45.06 21.68 -32.48
CA ASN A 913 45.70 22.99 -32.35
C ASN A 913 44.78 24.12 -32.81
N GLU A 914 45.10 25.35 -32.41
CA GLU A 914 44.32 26.56 -32.73
C GLU A 914 44.28 26.85 -34.25
N ALA A 915 45.32 26.49 -35.00
CA ALA A 915 45.35 26.71 -36.46
C ALA A 915 44.31 25.84 -37.19
N ALA A 916 44.12 24.59 -36.75
CA ALA A 916 43.07 23.70 -37.26
C ALA A 916 41.67 24.23 -36.92
N ALA A 917 41.46 24.74 -35.70
CA ALA A 917 40.21 25.39 -35.30
C ALA A 917 39.90 26.64 -36.13
N LYS A 918 40.90 27.49 -36.42
CA LYS A 918 40.74 28.66 -37.31
C LYS A 918 40.41 28.27 -38.74
N LYS A 919 41.00 27.20 -39.26
CA LYS A 919 40.69 26.67 -40.58
C LYS A 919 39.23 26.19 -40.68
N PHE A 920 38.76 25.48 -39.65
CA PHE A 920 37.35 25.09 -39.55
C PHE A 920 36.41 26.30 -39.52
N ILE A 921 36.73 27.36 -38.77
CA ILE A 921 35.91 28.59 -38.72
C ILE A 921 35.75 29.20 -40.12
N LEU A 922 36.83 29.31 -40.90
CA LEU A 922 36.76 29.86 -42.26
C LEU A 922 35.86 29.00 -43.16
N GLN A 923 36.00 27.68 -43.11
CA GLN A 923 35.16 26.76 -43.88
C GLN A 923 33.68 26.85 -43.48
N ALA A 924 33.39 26.90 -42.18
CA ALA A 924 32.04 27.06 -41.69
C ALA A 924 31.41 28.40 -42.13
N ILE A 925 32.17 29.50 -42.08
CA ILE A 925 31.70 30.81 -42.53
C ILE A 925 31.34 30.78 -44.02
N ASP A 926 32.20 30.21 -44.87
CA ASP A 926 31.95 30.11 -46.31
C ASP A 926 30.64 29.34 -46.58
N SER A 927 30.44 28.19 -45.91
CA SER A 927 29.19 27.41 -45.99
C SER A 927 27.97 28.22 -45.55
N PHE A 928 28.00 28.87 -44.39
CA PHE A 928 26.83 29.60 -43.86
C PHE A 928 26.53 30.89 -44.63
N ILE A 929 27.52 31.51 -45.30
CA ILE A 929 27.27 32.62 -46.24
C ILE A 929 26.49 32.13 -47.46
N MET A 930 26.82 30.95 -48.01
CA MET A 930 26.07 30.36 -49.12
C MET A 930 24.63 30.05 -48.70
N ILE A 931 24.45 29.37 -47.56
CA ILE A 931 23.14 29.02 -46.99
C ILE A 931 22.27 30.28 -46.76
N LYS A 932 22.87 31.37 -46.27
CA LYS A 932 22.15 32.64 -46.02
C LYS A 932 21.52 33.22 -47.29
N ASN A 933 22.12 32.99 -48.46
CA ASN A 933 21.64 33.53 -49.73
C ASN A 933 20.44 32.73 -50.29
N GLU A 934 20.24 31.47 -49.89
CA GLU A 934 19.16 30.60 -50.39
C GLU A 934 17.81 30.82 -49.68
N GLN A 935 17.80 31.46 -48.51
CA GLN A 935 16.62 31.78 -47.68
C GLN A 935 15.78 30.60 -47.16
N ASP A 936 16.07 29.35 -47.55
CA ASP A 936 15.45 28.15 -46.96
C ASP A 936 16.30 27.53 -45.84
N PHE A 937 16.24 28.11 -44.64
CA PHE A 937 17.06 27.63 -43.52
C PHE A 937 16.64 26.26 -42.97
N ALA A 938 15.43 25.79 -43.25
CA ALA A 938 14.92 24.53 -42.69
C ALA A 938 15.70 23.30 -43.18
N SER A 939 16.30 23.39 -44.36
CA SER A 939 17.07 22.32 -44.98
C SER A 939 18.46 22.13 -44.36
N TYR A 940 19.01 23.15 -43.69
CA TYR A 940 20.41 23.20 -43.22
C TYR A 940 20.61 22.96 -41.73
N PHE A 941 19.58 22.52 -41.01
CA PHE A 941 19.74 22.02 -39.66
C PHE A 941 18.92 20.76 -39.41
N ARG A 942 19.41 19.92 -38.52
CA ARG A 942 18.71 18.73 -38.03
C ARG A 942 18.48 18.87 -36.54
N LEU A 943 17.29 18.48 -36.10
CA LEU A 943 17.03 18.30 -34.68
C LEU A 943 17.33 16.85 -34.32
N ASP A 944 18.02 16.63 -33.22
CA ASP A 944 18.40 15.28 -32.77
C ASP A 944 17.26 14.49 -32.11
N ASN A 945 16.05 15.04 -32.15
CA ASN A 945 14.80 14.34 -31.86
C ASN A 945 14.06 13.92 -33.13
N LYS A 946 14.65 14.08 -34.33
CA LYS A 946 14.04 13.58 -35.57
C LYS A 946 13.82 12.08 -35.45
N LYS A 947 12.56 11.70 -35.50
CA LYS A 947 12.12 10.33 -35.32
C LYS A 947 12.09 9.64 -36.68
N GLU A 948 12.77 8.50 -36.76
CA GLU A 948 12.81 7.63 -37.94
C GLU A 948 11.75 6.55 -37.83
N PHE A 949 10.93 6.42 -38.86
CA PHE A 949 9.79 5.50 -38.88
C PHE A 949 9.70 4.70 -40.18
N LEU A 950 9.11 3.51 -40.06
CA LEU A 950 8.50 2.78 -41.15
C LEU A 950 6.99 2.89 -41.00
N PHE A 951 6.28 3.28 -42.06
CA PHE A 951 4.82 3.32 -42.02
C PHE A 951 4.21 1.97 -42.44
N GLU A 952 3.02 1.70 -41.92
CA GLU A 952 2.14 0.61 -42.32
C GLU A 952 0.78 1.19 -42.70
N ILE A 953 0.24 0.78 -43.84
CA ILE A 953 -1.10 1.14 -44.27
C ILE A 953 -2.03 0.00 -43.86
N LEU A 954 -3.10 0.33 -43.14
CA LEU A 954 -4.06 -0.61 -42.59
C LEU A 954 -5.36 -0.54 -43.36
N ASP A 955 -6.09 -1.66 -43.44
CA ASP A 955 -7.47 -1.66 -43.89
C ASP A 955 -8.46 -1.31 -42.78
N ASP A 956 -9.76 -1.37 -43.07
CA ASP A 956 -10.82 -1.03 -42.12
C ASP A 956 -10.85 -1.95 -40.89
N GLN A 957 -10.29 -3.16 -40.99
CA GLN A 957 -10.18 -4.16 -39.93
C GLN A 957 -8.86 -4.06 -39.13
N ASP A 958 -8.04 -3.03 -39.41
CA ASP A 958 -6.70 -2.81 -38.86
C ASP A 958 -5.64 -3.84 -39.30
N ASP A 959 -5.91 -4.60 -40.38
CA ASP A 959 -4.94 -5.51 -40.98
C ASP A 959 -3.96 -4.77 -41.90
N VAL A 960 -2.70 -5.19 -41.91
CA VAL A 960 -1.65 -4.51 -42.67
C VAL A 960 -1.76 -4.84 -44.16
N LEU A 961 -2.05 -3.82 -44.97
CA LEU A 961 -2.02 -3.89 -46.43
C LEU A 961 -0.59 -3.75 -46.94
N LEU A 962 0.04 -2.60 -46.68
CA LEU A 962 1.36 -2.25 -47.18
C LEU A 962 2.30 -1.83 -46.04
N ARG A 963 3.59 -2.11 -46.19
CA ARG A 963 4.67 -1.72 -45.29
C ARG A 963 5.73 -0.93 -46.02
N ALA A 964 6.22 0.15 -45.43
CA ALA A 964 7.31 0.94 -45.98
C ALA A 964 8.56 0.09 -46.25
N VAL A 965 9.24 0.38 -47.35
CA VAL A 965 10.54 -0.21 -47.72
C VAL A 965 11.70 0.67 -47.23
N GLU A 966 11.47 1.99 -47.11
CA GLU A 966 12.47 2.96 -46.68
C GLU A 966 12.07 3.65 -45.38
N VAL A 967 13.06 4.19 -44.68
CA VAL A 967 12.88 4.94 -43.43
C VAL A 967 12.49 6.38 -43.75
N HIS A 968 11.49 6.90 -43.03
CA HIS A 968 10.98 8.26 -43.22
C HIS A 968 11.04 9.07 -41.92
N SER A 969 11.19 10.39 -42.04
CA SER A 969 11.07 11.32 -40.91
C SER A 969 9.63 11.81 -40.74
N LEU A 970 9.21 12.04 -39.49
CA LEU A 970 7.81 12.38 -39.16
C LEU A 970 7.42 13.84 -39.46
N SER A 971 8.36 14.71 -39.87
CA SER A 971 8.11 16.13 -40.17
C SER A 971 7.09 16.36 -41.30
N ASP A 972 6.89 15.37 -42.16
CA ASP A 972 6.05 15.47 -43.37
C ASP A 972 4.81 14.56 -43.32
N LYS A 973 4.29 14.23 -42.12
CA LYS A 973 3.20 13.24 -41.92
C LYS A 973 1.98 13.48 -42.81
N ALA A 974 1.36 14.66 -42.77
CA ALA A 974 0.13 14.94 -43.52
C ALA A 974 0.37 14.97 -45.04
N ILE A 975 1.53 15.48 -45.47
CA ILE A 975 1.93 15.56 -46.88
C ILE A 975 2.21 14.15 -47.41
N ASN A 976 2.88 13.29 -46.63
CA ASN A 976 3.21 11.92 -47.01
C ASN A 976 1.97 11.01 -47.01
N THR A 977 1.05 11.14 -46.05
CA THR A 977 -0.21 10.38 -46.05
C THR A 977 -1.09 10.74 -47.25
N LEU A 978 -1.21 12.03 -47.58
CA LEU A 978 -1.98 12.47 -48.76
C LEU A 978 -1.33 11.96 -50.07
N LYS A 979 0.00 12.02 -50.18
CA LYS A 979 0.74 11.46 -51.31
C LYS A 979 0.53 9.95 -51.45
N LEU A 980 0.61 9.21 -50.34
CA LEU A 980 0.37 7.76 -50.32
C LEU A 980 -1.06 7.41 -50.75
N MET A 981 -2.05 8.21 -50.32
CA MET A 981 -3.45 8.03 -50.72
C MET A 981 -3.64 8.23 -52.22
N ILE A 982 -3.03 9.27 -52.80
CA ILE A 982 -3.09 9.52 -54.25
C ILE A 982 -2.35 8.42 -55.03
N MET A 983 -1.15 8.05 -54.59
CA MET A 983 -0.32 7.04 -55.25
C MET A 983 -0.98 5.64 -55.22
N GLY A 984 -1.61 5.26 -54.10
CA GLY A 984 -2.24 3.96 -53.91
C GLY A 984 -3.53 3.74 -54.73
N ARG A 985 -4.09 4.78 -55.34
CA ARG A 985 -5.24 4.67 -56.27
C ARG A 985 -4.83 4.34 -57.70
N ILE A 986 -3.56 4.54 -58.04
CA ILE A 986 -3.08 4.40 -59.41
C ILE A 986 -2.51 2.99 -59.57
N SER A 987 -3.17 2.16 -60.39
CA SER A 987 -2.74 0.78 -60.65
C SER A 987 -1.30 0.69 -61.17
N ASP A 988 -0.87 1.65 -61.98
CA ASP A 988 0.46 1.68 -62.61
C ASP A 988 1.59 1.91 -61.60
N ASN A 989 1.28 2.40 -60.40
CA ASN A 989 2.26 2.54 -59.33
C ASN A 989 2.56 1.20 -58.63
N TYR A 990 1.85 0.13 -58.96
CA TYR A 990 2.06 -1.18 -58.37
C TYR A 990 2.87 -2.13 -59.26
N GLU A 991 3.73 -2.92 -58.63
CA GLU A 991 4.56 -3.94 -59.28
C GLU A 991 4.46 -5.26 -58.50
N ILE A 992 4.15 -6.39 -59.15
CA ILE A 992 4.22 -7.72 -58.51
C ILE A 992 5.55 -8.37 -58.87
N THR A 993 6.35 -8.72 -57.86
CA THR A 993 7.67 -9.34 -58.03
C THR A 993 7.70 -10.74 -57.40
N GLU A 994 8.30 -11.72 -58.07
CA GLU A 994 8.61 -13.04 -57.51
C GLU A 994 9.95 -12.97 -56.74
N GLU A 995 9.91 -13.13 -55.41
CA GLU A 995 11.10 -13.07 -54.54
C GLU A 995 11.70 -14.46 -54.22
N GLY A 996 11.02 -15.52 -54.62
CA GLY A 996 11.41 -16.91 -54.42
C GLY A 996 10.42 -17.82 -55.14
N LYS A 997 10.74 -19.11 -55.27
CA LYS A 997 9.90 -20.06 -56.02
C LYS A 997 8.48 -20.05 -55.47
N ASP A 998 7.52 -19.68 -56.33
CA ASP A 998 6.10 -19.59 -56.00
C ASP A 998 5.79 -18.58 -54.86
N LEU A 999 6.59 -17.51 -54.72
CA LEU A 999 6.43 -16.48 -53.68
C LEU A 999 6.41 -15.07 -54.31
N PHE A 1000 5.22 -14.50 -54.43
CA PHE A 1000 4.96 -13.19 -55.02
C PHE A 1000 4.75 -12.12 -53.94
N VAL A 1001 5.25 -10.90 -54.18
CA VAL A 1001 5.12 -9.72 -53.31
C VAL A 1001 4.69 -8.53 -54.16
N ILE A 1002 3.74 -7.74 -53.65
CA ILE A 1002 3.24 -6.53 -54.32
C ILE A 1002 4.06 -5.35 -53.80
N TYR A 1003 4.58 -4.51 -54.68
CA TYR A 1003 5.30 -3.27 -54.36
C TYR A 1003 4.50 -2.06 -54.82
N LEU A 1004 4.55 -0.97 -54.04
CA LEU A 1004 4.06 0.35 -54.42
C LEU A 1004 5.29 1.24 -54.69
N ASN A 1005 5.29 1.89 -55.84
CA ASN A 1005 6.37 2.76 -56.34
C ASN A 1005 5.98 4.24 -56.25
N ASN A 1006 6.98 5.11 -56.13
CA ASN A 1006 6.79 6.56 -56.26
C ASN A 1006 6.89 7.03 -57.74
N ASP A 1007 6.67 8.33 -57.97
CA ASP A 1007 6.73 8.96 -59.30
C ASP A 1007 8.08 8.79 -60.04
N SER A 1008 9.14 8.44 -59.31
CA SER A 1008 10.48 8.14 -59.86
C SER A 1008 10.73 6.64 -60.05
N ASN A 1009 9.69 5.80 -60.00
CA ASN A 1009 9.76 4.32 -60.07
C ASN A 1009 10.61 3.67 -58.96
N LYS A 1010 10.74 4.32 -57.81
CA LYS A 1010 11.42 3.77 -56.64
C LYS A 1010 10.40 3.07 -55.73
N ARG A 1011 10.72 1.85 -55.29
CA ARG A 1011 9.89 1.08 -54.35
C ARG A 1011 9.80 1.79 -53.00
N ILE A 1012 8.60 2.16 -52.58
CA ILE A 1012 8.34 2.87 -51.32
C ILE A 1012 7.58 2.03 -50.30
N ALA A 1013 6.74 1.08 -50.73
CA ALA A 1013 6.05 0.15 -49.85
C ALA A 1013 5.90 -1.23 -50.49
N ARG A 1014 5.62 -2.26 -49.68
CA ARG A 1014 5.39 -3.63 -50.12
C ARG A 1014 4.27 -4.33 -49.35
N SER A 1015 3.65 -5.36 -49.92
CA SER A 1015 2.63 -6.16 -49.24
C SER A 1015 3.17 -6.83 -47.99
N ALA A 1016 2.40 -6.81 -46.90
CA ALA A 1016 2.78 -7.50 -45.67
C ALA A 1016 2.77 -9.02 -45.82
N GLN A 1017 1.81 -9.54 -46.62
CA GLN A 1017 1.70 -10.95 -46.96
C GLN A 1017 2.51 -11.28 -48.22
N LYS A 1018 3.03 -12.51 -48.27
CA LYS A 1018 3.61 -13.11 -49.48
C LYS A 1018 2.58 -14.09 -50.06
N PHE A 1019 2.44 -14.10 -51.37
CA PHE A 1019 1.40 -14.87 -52.05
C PHE A 1019 2.01 -16.10 -52.75
N SER A 1020 1.31 -17.23 -52.66
CA SER A 1020 1.75 -18.50 -53.26
C SER A 1020 1.54 -18.58 -54.78
N SER A 1021 0.87 -17.59 -55.38
CA SER A 1021 0.60 -17.53 -56.82
C SER A 1021 0.42 -16.09 -57.28
N MET A 1022 0.69 -15.84 -58.56
CA MET A 1022 0.46 -14.55 -59.22
C MET A 1022 -1.03 -14.14 -59.17
N SER A 1023 -1.95 -15.11 -59.31
CA SER A 1023 -3.40 -14.86 -59.23
C SER A 1023 -3.81 -14.34 -57.87
N ASN A 1024 -3.32 -14.95 -56.78
CA ASN A 1024 -3.65 -14.52 -55.42
C ASN A 1024 -3.08 -13.13 -55.11
N ALA A 1025 -1.90 -12.82 -55.66
CA ALA A 1025 -1.30 -11.49 -55.55
C ALA A 1025 -2.14 -10.44 -56.31
N GLN A 1026 -2.63 -10.77 -57.51
CA GLN A 1026 -3.49 -9.89 -58.30
C GLN A 1026 -4.84 -9.63 -57.60
N ASP A 1027 -5.50 -10.67 -57.09
CA ASP A 1027 -6.76 -10.53 -56.35
C ASP A 1027 -6.59 -9.62 -55.12
N ARG A 1028 -5.45 -9.72 -54.44
CA ARG A 1028 -5.15 -8.85 -53.29
C ARG A 1028 -4.78 -7.43 -53.72
N LEU A 1029 -4.11 -7.24 -54.85
CA LEU A 1029 -3.84 -5.91 -55.42
C LEU A 1029 -5.14 -5.17 -55.75
N ASP A 1030 -6.09 -5.85 -56.40
CA ASP A 1030 -7.40 -5.27 -56.74
C ASP A 1030 -8.17 -4.86 -55.48
N GLN A 1031 -8.10 -5.66 -54.41
CA GLN A 1031 -8.65 -5.30 -53.10
C GLN A 1031 -7.97 -4.06 -52.50
N MET A 1032 -6.65 -3.95 -52.60
CA MET A 1032 -5.89 -2.80 -52.10
C MET A 1032 -6.29 -1.51 -52.82
N ILE A 1033 -6.35 -1.53 -54.16
CA ILE A 1033 -6.73 -0.36 -54.96
C ILE A 1033 -8.16 0.07 -54.60
N ASN A 1034 -9.10 -0.88 -54.53
CA ASN A 1034 -10.46 -0.59 -54.12
C ASN A 1034 -10.53 0.03 -52.71
N HIS A 1035 -9.70 -0.42 -51.77
CA HIS A 1035 -9.60 0.23 -50.46
C HIS A 1035 -9.20 1.70 -50.59
N PHE A 1036 -8.13 2.02 -51.34
CA PHE A 1036 -7.71 3.41 -51.57
C PHE A 1036 -8.75 4.28 -52.31
N GLU A 1037 -9.55 3.71 -53.21
CA GLU A 1037 -10.64 4.41 -53.90
C GLU A 1037 -11.82 4.74 -52.96
N THR A 1038 -12.10 3.88 -51.98
CA THR A 1038 -13.19 4.11 -51.01
C THR A 1038 -12.87 5.16 -49.94
N VAL A 1039 -11.60 5.51 -49.74
CA VAL A 1039 -11.16 6.57 -48.82
C VAL A 1039 -11.55 7.94 -49.38
N LYS A 1040 -12.45 8.67 -48.71
CA LYS A 1040 -12.96 9.98 -49.16
C LYS A 1040 -11.87 11.08 -49.19
N ASP A 1041 -11.89 11.90 -50.23
CA ASP A 1041 -10.89 12.96 -50.53
C ASP A 1041 -10.75 14.09 -49.50
N ASN A 1042 -11.73 14.27 -48.62
CA ASN A 1042 -11.84 15.49 -47.82
C ASN A 1042 -11.07 15.50 -46.50
N ASP A 1043 -10.36 14.42 -46.12
CA ASP A 1043 -9.54 14.44 -44.91
C ASP A 1043 -8.38 13.43 -44.97
N ALA A 1044 -7.14 13.90 -44.77
CA ALA A 1044 -5.93 13.06 -44.73
C ALA A 1044 -5.95 12.05 -43.56
N ASN A 1045 -6.88 12.21 -42.61
CA ASN A 1045 -7.12 11.29 -41.51
C ASN A 1045 -7.93 10.03 -41.90
N ASN A 1046 -8.49 9.97 -43.12
CA ASN A 1046 -9.30 8.82 -43.54
C ASN A 1046 -8.47 7.58 -43.91
N LEU A 1047 -7.18 7.76 -44.28
CA LEU A 1047 -6.27 6.64 -44.52
C LEU A 1047 -5.63 6.22 -43.19
N LYS A 1048 -5.89 4.99 -42.73
CA LYS A 1048 -5.29 4.45 -41.50
C LYS A 1048 -3.81 4.12 -41.71
N VAL A 1049 -2.94 5.00 -41.23
CA VAL A 1049 -1.48 4.82 -41.30
C VAL A 1049 -0.89 4.71 -39.89
N ARG A 1050 -0.19 3.61 -39.62
CA ARG A 1050 0.55 3.37 -38.38
C ARG A 1050 2.04 3.61 -38.61
N PHE A 1051 2.71 4.33 -37.71
CA PHE A 1051 4.15 4.58 -37.78
C PHE A 1051 4.91 3.74 -36.76
N ASN A 1052 5.82 2.89 -37.21
CA ASN A 1052 6.66 2.05 -36.36
C ASN A 1052 8.07 2.64 -36.26
N ARG A 1053 8.49 2.99 -35.06
CA ARG A 1053 9.82 3.58 -34.82
C ARG A 1053 10.92 2.57 -35.12
N VAL A 1054 11.94 2.98 -35.88
CA VAL A 1054 13.08 2.12 -36.21
C VAL A 1054 13.82 1.72 -34.94
N GLY A 1055 14.17 0.43 -34.83
CA GLY A 1055 14.88 -0.12 -33.66
C GLY A 1055 14.00 -0.36 -32.43
N ASN A 1056 12.69 -0.13 -32.51
CA ASN A 1056 11.77 -0.32 -31.39
C ASN A 1056 10.67 -1.36 -31.68
N ARG A 1057 9.94 -1.77 -30.65
CA ARG A 1057 8.73 -2.61 -30.77
C ARG A 1057 7.54 -1.82 -31.30
N THR A 1058 6.56 -2.55 -31.85
CA THR A 1058 5.26 -2.00 -32.26
C THR A 1058 4.34 -1.76 -31.06
N ALA A 1059 3.28 -0.96 -31.24
CA ALA A 1059 2.32 -0.66 -30.17
C ALA A 1059 1.69 -1.90 -29.51
N ASN A 1060 1.57 -3.02 -30.23
CA ASN A 1060 1.04 -4.28 -29.69
C ASN A 1060 1.89 -4.86 -28.55
N SER A 1061 3.15 -4.47 -28.42
CA SER A 1061 3.99 -4.86 -27.28
C SER A 1061 3.65 -4.08 -26.00
N PHE A 1062 2.97 -2.94 -26.11
CA PHE A 1062 2.71 -2.01 -25.00
C PHE A 1062 1.23 -1.94 -24.59
N ASN A 1063 0.33 -1.94 -25.56
CA ASN A 1063 -1.09 -1.68 -25.36
C ASN A 1063 -1.75 -2.68 -24.42
N HIS A 1064 -2.33 -2.18 -23.33
CA HIS A 1064 -3.12 -2.95 -22.35
C HIS A 1064 -2.43 -4.23 -21.84
N LYS A 1065 -1.09 -4.22 -21.71
CA LYS A 1065 -0.32 -5.37 -21.26
C LYS A 1065 0.40 -5.12 -19.95
N ILE A 1066 0.30 -6.09 -19.06
CA ILE A 1066 1.03 -6.14 -17.79
C ILE A 1066 1.72 -7.49 -17.68
N SER A 1067 2.98 -7.48 -17.24
CA SER A 1067 3.70 -8.71 -16.86
C SER A 1067 3.87 -8.78 -15.35
N ILE A 1068 3.52 -9.92 -14.77
CA ILE A 1068 3.80 -10.28 -13.37
C ILE A 1068 5.04 -11.16 -13.38
N VAL A 1069 6.16 -10.61 -12.91
CA VAL A 1069 7.46 -11.29 -12.95
C VAL A 1069 7.77 -11.86 -11.59
N PHE A 1070 7.92 -13.19 -11.48
CA PHE A 1070 8.13 -13.87 -10.20
C PHE A 1070 9.29 -14.87 -10.26
N PRO A 1071 9.93 -15.18 -9.12
CA PRO A 1071 11.11 -16.03 -9.04
C PRO A 1071 10.71 -17.50 -9.02
N ASN A 1072 10.84 -18.18 -10.15
CA ASN A 1072 10.41 -19.57 -10.34
C ASN A 1072 11.33 -20.61 -9.64
N TRP A 1073 12.40 -20.17 -8.98
CA TRP A 1073 13.33 -21.05 -8.26
C TRP A 1073 13.02 -21.18 -6.78
N THR A 1074 12.18 -20.30 -6.22
CA THR A 1074 11.82 -20.38 -4.81
C THR A 1074 10.85 -21.53 -4.57
N GLU A 1075 10.87 -22.08 -3.37
CA GLU A 1075 10.05 -23.22 -2.99
C GLU A 1075 8.55 -22.90 -3.10
N LYS A 1076 8.13 -21.72 -2.63
CA LYS A 1076 6.73 -21.27 -2.68
C LYS A 1076 6.19 -21.15 -4.11
N PHE A 1077 6.93 -20.54 -5.03
CA PHE A 1077 6.54 -20.44 -6.45
C PHE A 1077 6.72 -21.76 -7.24
N ASN A 1078 7.30 -22.80 -6.65
CA ASN A 1078 7.31 -24.15 -7.22
C ASN A 1078 6.14 -25.03 -6.79
N ARG A 1079 5.38 -24.62 -5.78
CA ARG A 1079 4.20 -25.36 -5.33
C ARG A 1079 3.01 -25.07 -6.24
N LYS A 1080 2.45 -26.13 -6.85
CA LYS A 1080 1.26 -26.02 -7.70
C LYS A 1080 0.05 -25.42 -6.97
N SER A 1081 -0.15 -25.75 -5.69
CA SER A 1081 -1.24 -25.19 -4.88
C SER A 1081 -1.10 -23.67 -4.71
N HIS A 1082 0.10 -23.20 -4.40
CA HIS A 1082 0.38 -21.78 -4.25
C HIS A 1082 0.28 -21.04 -5.59
N LEU A 1083 0.85 -21.58 -6.67
CA LEU A 1083 0.72 -20.97 -8.00
C LEU A 1083 -0.75 -20.85 -8.44
N ASN A 1084 -1.57 -21.87 -8.20
CA ASN A 1084 -3.00 -21.80 -8.49
C ASN A 1084 -3.70 -20.69 -7.69
N LEU A 1085 -3.38 -20.56 -6.40
CA LEU A 1085 -3.92 -19.51 -5.53
C LEU A 1085 -3.43 -18.12 -5.97
N PHE A 1086 -2.13 -17.96 -6.22
CA PHE A 1086 -1.49 -16.74 -6.70
C PHE A 1086 -2.11 -16.28 -8.02
N ASN A 1087 -2.25 -17.19 -8.98
CA ASN A 1087 -2.87 -16.91 -10.28
C ASN A 1087 -4.33 -16.50 -10.09
N LYS A 1088 -5.10 -17.25 -9.30
CA LYS A 1088 -6.51 -16.94 -9.03
C LYS A 1088 -6.65 -15.53 -8.44
N ILE A 1089 -5.89 -15.21 -7.40
CA ILE A 1089 -5.94 -13.90 -6.73
C ILE A 1089 -5.56 -12.78 -7.71
N ILE A 1090 -4.57 -13.00 -8.59
CA ILE A 1090 -4.23 -12.05 -9.65
C ILE A 1090 -5.43 -11.82 -10.57
N PHE A 1091 -6.01 -12.87 -11.15
CA PHE A 1091 -7.15 -12.72 -12.06
C PHE A 1091 -8.39 -12.13 -11.39
N ASP A 1092 -8.64 -12.43 -10.11
CA ASP A 1092 -9.74 -11.87 -9.33
C ASP A 1092 -9.50 -10.39 -8.96
N SER A 1093 -8.25 -9.92 -8.93
CA SER A 1093 -7.89 -8.57 -8.46
C SER A 1093 -7.53 -7.57 -9.56
N PHE A 1094 -7.29 -8.00 -10.80
CA PHE A 1094 -6.83 -7.12 -11.88
C PHE A 1094 -7.98 -6.56 -12.73
N PRO A 1095 -7.83 -5.36 -13.32
CA PRO A 1095 -8.82 -4.80 -14.25
C PRO A 1095 -9.03 -5.67 -15.49
N ALA A 1096 -10.30 -5.93 -15.84
CA ALA A 1096 -10.67 -6.87 -16.90
C ALA A 1096 -10.19 -6.48 -18.31
N HIS A 1097 -9.94 -5.19 -18.55
CA HIS A 1097 -9.48 -4.69 -19.86
C HIS A 1097 -7.97 -4.85 -20.08
N LEU A 1098 -7.22 -5.32 -19.08
CA LEU A 1098 -5.77 -5.50 -19.15
C LEU A 1098 -5.42 -6.99 -19.37
N SER A 1099 -4.54 -7.23 -20.33
CA SER A 1099 -3.93 -8.54 -20.58
C SER A 1099 -2.78 -8.76 -19.60
N ILE A 1100 -2.86 -9.85 -18.84
CA ILE A 1100 -1.85 -10.21 -17.84
C ILE A 1100 -1.00 -11.35 -18.38
N ASN A 1101 0.33 -11.19 -18.28
CA ASN A 1101 1.31 -12.22 -18.60
C ASN A 1101 2.05 -12.64 -17.33
N LEU A 1102 2.04 -13.93 -17.00
CA LEU A 1102 2.73 -14.46 -15.82
C LEU A 1102 4.11 -14.99 -16.22
N VAL A 1103 5.17 -14.33 -15.76
CA VAL A 1103 6.54 -14.59 -16.18
C VAL A 1103 7.37 -15.12 -15.02
N GLY A 1104 7.52 -16.46 -14.96
CA GLY A 1104 8.40 -17.12 -14.02
C GLY A 1104 9.85 -17.12 -14.50
N LEU A 1105 10.73 -16.36 -13.86
CA LEU A 1105 12.16 -16.28 -14.23
C LEU A 1105 13.01 -17.13 -13.28
N ASP A 1106 14.05 -17.76 -13.83
CA ASP A 1106 15.13 -18.36 -13.04
C ASP A 1106 16.02 -17.27 -12.40
N TYR A 1107 16.92 -17.67 -11.49
CA TYR A 1107 17.75 -16.74 -10.72
C TYR A 1107 18.58 -15.80 -11.62
N TYR A 1108 19.18 -16.32 -12.69
CA TYR A 1108 20.06 -15.55 -13.56
C TYR A 1108 19.27 -14.61 -14.48
N LYS A 1109 18.12 -15.07 -14.98
CA LYS A 1109 17.22 -14.21 -15.77
C LYS A 1109 16.62 -13.10 -14.91
N MET A 1110 16.25 -13.37 -13.65
CA MET A 1110 15.78 -12.34 -12.73
C MET A 1110 16.87 -11.30 -12.45
N GLU A 1111 18.12 -11.71 -12.25
CA GLU A 1111 19.24 -10.80 -12.04
C GLU A 1111 19.43 -9.84 -13.22
N GLN A 1112 19.39 -10.36 -14.45
CA GLN A 1112 19.45 -9.55 -15.66
C GLN A 1112 18.25 -8.61 -15.77
N PHE A 1113 17.04 -9.16 -15.56
CA PHE A 1113 15.80 -8.39 -15.60
C PHE A 1113 15.80 -7.24 -14.60
N GLU A 1114 16.08 -7.47 -13.31
CA GLU A 1114 16.12 -6.40 -12.29
C GLU A 1114 17.20 -5.36 -12.59
N THR A 1115 18.35 -5.79 -13.14
CA THR A 1115 19.40 -4.87 -13.55
C THR A 1115 18.89 -3.90 -14.61
N TRP A 1116 18.26 -4.41 -15.67
CA TRP A 1116 17.73 -3.57 -16.75
C TRP A 1116 16.49 -2.77 -16.34
N PHE A 1117 15.57 -3.39 -15.60
CA PHE A 1117 14.32 -2.78 -15.18
C PHE A 1117 14.54 -1.57 -14.26
N PHE A 1118 15.38 -1.71 -13.23
CA PHE A 1118 15.65 -0.58 -12.33
C PHE A 1118 16.50 0.52 -12.99
N ALA A 1119 17.41 0.16 -13.91
CA ALA A 1119 18.12 1.16 -14.72
C ALA A 1119 17.15 1.93 -15.63
N TYR A 1120 16.16 1.24 -16.22
CA TYR A 1120 15.12 1.86 -17.03
C TYR A 1120 14.23 2.81 -16.22
N LEU A 1121 13.78 2.40 -15.03
CA LEU A 1121 12.99 3.25 -14.13
C LEU A 1121 13.76 4.51 -13.68
N GLU A 1122 15.05 4.38 -13.38
CA GLU A 1122 15.91 5.51 -13.05
C GLU A 1122 16.02 6.51 -14.21
N GLN A 1123 16.18 6.00 -15.45
CA GLN A 1123 16.18 6.84 -16.65
C GLN A 1123 14.83 7.53 -16.91
N LEU A 1124 13.70 6.84 -16.67
CA LEU A 1124 12.37 7.46 -16.76
C LEU A 1124 12.18 8.59 -15.74
N GLN A 1125 12.69 8.41 -14.53
CA GLN A 1125 12.57 9.39 -13.44
C GLN A 1125 13.43 10.64 -13.69
N MET A 1126 14.69 10.44 -14.08
CA MET A 1126 15.64 11.54 -14.34
C MET A 1126 15.37 12.24 -15.68
N ASP A 1127 14.81 11.50 -16.63
CA ASP A 1127 14.58 11.89 -18.01
C ASP A 1127 15.79 12.61 -18.69
N PRO A 1128 17.04 12.15 -18.53
CA PRO A 1128 18.19 12.89 -19.01
C PRO A 1128 18.26 12.83 -20.54
N PHE A 1129 18.58 13.97 -21.14
CA PHE A 1129 18.62 14.18 -22.59
C PHE A 1129 19.43 13.11 -23.35
N GLU A 1130 20.57 12.71 -22.78
CA GLU A 1130 21.55 11.79 -23.39
C GLU A 1130 21.11 10.32 -23.39
N SER A 1131 20.09 9.94 -22.60
CA SER A 1131 19.71 8.53 -22.36
C SER A 1131 18.71 7.92 -23.35
N ARG A 1132 18.31 8.63 -24.41
CA ARG A 1132 17.18 8.21 -25.25
C ARG A 1132 17.39 6.87 -25.95
N VAL A 1133 18.58 6.65 -26.49
CA VAL A 1133 18.94 5.42 -27.20
C VAL A 1133 19.10 4.27 -26.20
N ASP A 1134 19.78 4.52 -25.08
CA ASP A 1134 19.95 3.54 -24.01
C ASP A 1134 18.60 3.09 -23.43
N ARG A 1135 17.64 4.02 -23.27
CA ARG A 1135 16.29 3.73 -22.78
C ARG A 1135 15.55 2.79 -23.74
N MET A 1136 15.63 3.05 -25.04
CA MET A 1136 15.03 2.18 -26.06
C MET A 1136 15.66 0.79 -26.05
N GLU A 1137 16.98 0.69 -25.94
CA GLU A 1137 17.69 -0.58 -25.85
C GLU A 1137 17.29 -1.38 -24.60
N LEU A 1138 17.22 -0.71 -23.44
CA LEU A 1138 16.77 -1.32 -22.18
C LEU A 1138 15.31 -1.81 -22.28
N SER A 1139 14.40 -1.02 -22.84
CA SER A 1139 13.01 -1.43 -23.06
C SER A 1139 12.92 -2.70 -23.90
N ASN A 1140 13.66 -2.76 -25.02
CA ASN A 1140 13.70 -3.94 -25.88
C ASN A 1140 14.23 -5.17 -25.15
N LYS A 1141 15.33 -5.05 -24.39
CA LYS A 1141 15.92 -6.13 -23.59
C LYS A 1141 14.96 -6.64 -22.53
N ILE A 1142 14.23 -5.74 -21.85
CA ILE A 1142 13.20 -6.11 -20.88
C ILE A 1142 12.07 -6.89 -21.58
N LEU A 1143 11.53 -6.36 -22.67
CA LEU A 1143 10.44 -7.00 -23.42
C LEU A 1143 10.85 -8.35 -24.02
N ASP A 1144 12.11 -8.55 -24.42
CA ASP A 1144 12.63 -9.84 -24.86
C ASP A 1144 12.54 -10.91 -23.77
N ILE A 1145 12.78 -10.54 -22.50
CA ILE A 1145 12.60 -11.46 -21.37
C ILE A 1145 11.10 -11.72 -21.13
N LEU A 1146 10.26 -10.68 -21.17
CA LEU A 1146 8.85 -10.79 -20.81
C LEU A 1146 8.00 -11.51 -21.86
N MET A 1147 8.31 -11.34 -23.15
CA MET A 1147 7.46 -11.80 -24.26
C MET A 1147 7.93 -13.12 -24.90
N LYS A 1148 9.11 -13.65 -24.56
CA LYS A 1148 9.63 -14.91 -25.15
C LYS A 1148 8.76 -16.15 -24.85
N ASN A 1149 7.88 -16.09 -23.86
CA ASN A 1149 7.07 -17.22 -23.40
C ASN A 1149 5.65 -17.30 -24.04
N ILE A 1150 5.34 -16.52 -25.08
CA ILE A 1150 3.99 -16.54 -25.71
C ILE A 1150 3.82 -17.74 -26.69
N GLY A 1151 4.63 -18.80 -26.55
CA GLY A 1151 4.63 -19.92 -27.49
C GLY A 1151 5.13 -21.26 -26.94
N GLU A 1152 5.04 -21.51 -25.63
CA GLU A 1152 5.24 -22.86 -25.04
C GLU A 1152 4.03 -23.32 -24.25
#